data_AF-A0A8B9KM88-F1
#
_entry.id   AF-A0A8B9KM88-F1
#
_cell.length_a   1.000
_cell.length_b   1.000
_cell.length_c   1.000
_cell.angle_alpha   90.00
_cell.angle_beta   90.00
_cell.angle_gamma   90.00
#
_symmetry.space_group_name_H-M   'P 1'
#
loop_
_entity.id
_entity.type
_entity.pdbx_description
1 polymer ?
#
loop_
_entity_poly.entity_id
_entity_poly.type
_entity_poly.pdbx_seq_one_letter_code
_entity_poly.pdbx_strand_id
1 'polypeptide(L)'
;MHKIERQKEKSEDRSLDEKLRQETLTLSAQLQKAMEEADRQAALVQELHSKLGEQIKKTQEGEQKLLLVEAESQRLRKASENLTEARKKIEVFLQCESMHQEEDLMRLRSQVELQKMEAAVIPQLEGERAKLERERETLKATIDSLRATVRKGDQLELTNQTLKSELERLGRSLESARRREEELEAELKESGLEVESLNRRHDQAMLEVTRLEQEKEACQSELDSQRREQRQREREMARLRQQLESTASALEHGNQRACSLELQHRRVCQELSQLKETCSKLEELQKENQQLNALNADRNTQITSITQELATERVQSQQLSNQIANLNQSLKEMDAKLKEATSQLQLQTKLSREMSEATSSTSNVATETVEESRPNRQSPTPKKESNEEANICSVNQISDRHNSLCASEDLKTSMEKPQSADTNREGQEPVSERLITLEKENGMLLRERDVLLSQLAQSQTACSQLREQLHTVQRHSICLQENCTKLQDLNTKLQVEQASLSSQHASVLARCRESEVRCATLEAESKVWQKEREESFVRVEALRRDHERLTALQQRQEAELDEQLDKYSKLKSSSRSMEAQYKDLEARHKELMESKAQLEEADRAIQLERERMERAMQERAEREKDLERLKMENDRYVNLQKEQVQSELLAQISVLRSDMSSVQLERTRLEGELSKLKEQNQQLDLNNVRLNSQYQLLTQLKGNMEEENKHLVEQNQALAKENRALMERSLESRDQHHNQQREYLDKLNELRREKQKLVEKIMDQYRVLEPGVPAPKQVKKSNWIADRMKKLIKPKGIREGQAKFIAAGSIENLADIGDAPPSSPVDPRSAPVSPTPLRRVSSQGDTEEQPKVVVRSARRKLGSRHGWGMSRGREGAVSQSFSPGDQRPLPRGRFRTPSSALWEKEKDSSPSPSEEGRGESEENLTLEHSDVSRVSSGAEDFHSSFDKPMD
;
A
#
# COMPACT_ATOMS: atom_id res chain seq x y z
N MET A 1 27.00 -155.83 199.57
CA MET A 1 28.16 -155.59 198.68
C MET A 1 27.64 -155.52 197.25
N HIS A 2 27.64 -154.35 196.59
CA HIS A 2 27.49 -154.09 195.14
C HIS A 2 27.31 -152.57 194.96
N LYS A 3 28.38 -151.82 195.21
CA LYS A 3 28.38 -150.34 195.19
C LYS A 3 29.57 -149.76 194.41
N ILE A 4 30.21 -150.59 193.58
CA ILE A 4 31.50 -150.30 192.90
C ILE A 4 31.33 -150.21 191.37
N GLU A 5 30.45 -151.02 190.76
CA GLU A 5 30.22 -150.98 189.30
C GLU A 5 29.43 -149.73 188.82
N ARG A 6 29.02 -148.83 189.72
CA ARG A 6 28.33 -147.56 189.39
C ARG A 6 29.22 -146.48 188.74
N GLN A 7 30.46 -146.78 188.33
CA GLN A 7 31.45 -145.77 187.90
C GLN A 7 32.16 -146.00 186.56
N LYS A 8 31.98 -147.12 185.83
CA LYS A 8 32.61 -147.30 184.50
C LYS A 8 31.73 -146.91 183.31
N GLU A 9 30.48 -147.37 183.25
CA GLU A 9 29.57 -147.15 182.10
C GLU A 9 29.09 -145.70 181.90
N LYS A 10 29.65 -144.71 182.63
CA LYS A 10 29.29 -143.29 182.49
C LYS A 10 30.44 -142.36 182.09
N SER A 11 31.64 -142.89 181.89
CA SER A 11 32.80 -142.12 181.41
C SER A 11 33.06 -142.24 179.92
N GLU A 12 32.62 -143.32 179.26
CA GLU A 12 33.02 -143.62 177.88
C GLU A 12 32.10 -142.96 176.83
N ASP A 13 30.76 -143.05 176.98
CA ASP A 13 29.79 -142.39 176.08
C ASP A 13 30.03 -140.87 175.92
N ARG A 14 30.41 -140.20 177.01
CA ARG A 14 30.68 -138.74 177.02
C ARG A 14 31.94 -138.35 176.25
N SER A 15 32.84 -139.30 175.97
CA SER A 15 34.09 -139.06 175.24
C SER A 15 33.92 -139.12 173.71
N LEU A 16 32.84 -139.77 173.23
CA LEU A 16 32.54 -139.92 171.81
C LEU A 16 31.65 -138.79 171.28
N ASP A 17 30.60 -138.42 172.02
CA ASP A 17 29.64 -137.38 171.61
C ASP A 17 30.30 -135.98 171.46
N GLU A 18 31.31 -135.69 172.28
CA GLU A 18 32.09 -134.44 172.21
C GLU A 18 32.97 -134.36 170.93
N LYS A 19 33.48 -135.50 170.44
CA LYS A 19 34.33 -135.56 169.23
C LYS A 19 33.51 -135.38 167.95
N LEU A 20 32.38 -136.07 167.86
CA LEU A 20 31.44 -135.93 166.73
C LEU A 20 30.96 -134.48 166.54
N ARG A 21 30.82 -133.72 167.62
CA ARG A 21 30.51 -132.28 167.58
C ARG A 21 31.66 -131.42 167.07
N GLN A 22 32.91 -131.76 167.40
CA GLN A 22 34.07 -131.03 166.86
C GLN A 22 34.26 -131.30 165.36
N GLU A 23 34.09 -132.54 164.89
CA GLU A 23 34.22 -132.89 163.47
C GLU A 23 33.08 -132.31 162.59
N THR A 24 31.85 -132.25 163.11
CA THR A 24 30.74 -131.60 162.37
C THR A 24 30.90 -130.09 162.28
N LEU A 25 31.46 -129.42 163.30
CA LEU A 25 31.76 -127.99 163.26
C LEU A 25 32.92 -127.64 162.29
N THR A 26 33.96 -128.47 162.21
CA THR A 26 35.07 -128.22 161.26
C THR A 26 34.65 -128.45 159.81
N LEU A 27 33.86 -129.49 159.53
CA LEU A 27 33.27 -129.73 158.20
C LEU A 27 32.30 -128.59 157.80
N SER A 28 31.47 -128.11 158.72
CA SER A 28 30.59 -126.96 158.49
C SER A 28 31.38 -125.70 158.09
N ALA A 29 32.47 -125.38 158.81
CA ALA A 29 33.31 -124.22 158.51
C ALA A 29 34.07 -124.35 157.17
N GLN A 30 34.44 -125.58 156.77
CA GLN A 30 35.04 -125.83 155.46
C GLN A 30 34.04 -125.66 154.31
N LEU A 31 32.83 -126.23 154.45
CA LEU A 31 31.77 -126.09 153.45
C LEU A 31 31.40 -124.63 153.22
N GLN A 32 31.26 -123.84 154.30
CA GLN A 32 30.88 -122.42 154.19
C GLN A 32 31.98 -121.58 153.52
N LYS A 33 33.27 -121.87 153.75
CA LYS A 33 34.36 -121.24 152.98
C LYS A 33 34.30 -121.60 151.50
N ALA A 34 34.08 -122.87 151.16
CA ALA A 34 33.96 -123.31 149.78
C ALA A 34 32.77 -122.64 149.06
N MET A 35 31.66 -122.40 149.76
CA MET A 35 30.53 -121.61 149.24
C MET A 35 30.95 -120.15 148.98
N GLU A 36 31.55 -119.45 149.95
CA GLU A 36 31.97 -118.05 149.71
C GLU A 36 33.06 -117.91 148.62
N GLU A 37 33.89 -118.93 148.41
CA GLU A 37 34.87 -118.95 147.32
C GLU A 37 34.19 -119.19 145.97
N ALA A 38 33.19 -120.08 145.90
CA ALA A 38 32.35 -120.28 144.72
C ALA A 38 31.53 -119.02 144.37
N ASP A 39 30.94 -118.34 145.36
CA ASP A 39 30.19 -117.10 145.16
C ASP A 39 31.10 -115.96 144.63
N ARG A 40 32.33 -115.84 145.16
CA ARG A 40 33.32 -114.88 144.64
C ARG A 40 33.74 -115.20 143.19
N GLN A 41 33.89 -116.47 142.85
CA GLN A 41 34.17 -116.89 141.47
C GLN A 41 32.97 -116.61 140.54
N ALA A 42 31.74 -116.90 140.97
CA ALA A 42 30.53 -116.62 140.21
C ALA A 42 30.35 -115.10 139.94
N ALA A 43 30.61 -114.26 140.95
CA ALA A 43 30.58 -112.81 140.80
C ALA A 43 31.63 -112.31 139.78
N LEU A 44 32.87 -112.79 139.87
CA LEU A 44 33.93 -112.45 138.91
C LEU A 44 33.56 -112.88 137.48
N VAL A 45 32.98 -114.08 137.32
CA VAL A 45 32.52 -114.58 136.02
C VAL A 45 31.39 -113.73 135.46
N GLN A 46 30.42 -113.28 136.26
CA GLN A 46 29.37 -112.35 135.81
C GLN A 46 29.93 -110.96 135.43
N GLU A 47 30.90 -110.44 136.18
CA GLU A 47 31.53 -109.16 135.88
C GLU A 47 32.33 -109.22 134.56
N LEU A 48 33.06 -110.32 134.33
CA LEU A 48 33.78 -110.56 133.08
C LEU A 48 32.83 -110.76 131.89
N HIS A 49 31.72 -111.49 132.04
CA HIS A 49 30.70 -111.61 130.98
C HIS A 49 30.06 -110.25 130.67
N SER A 50 29.80 -109.42 131.68
CA SER A 50 29.24 -108.07 131.50
C SER A 50 30.22 -107.17 130.74
N LYS A 51 31.51 -107.16 131.14
CA LYS A 51 32.57 -106.42 130.46
C LYS A 51 32.81 -106.90 129.01
N LEU A 52 32.73 -108.21 128.77
CA LEU A 52 32.83 -108.78 127.42
C LEU A 52 31.61 -108.39 126.56
N GLY A 53 30.40 -108.45 127.11
CA GLY A 53 29.17 -108.01 126.45
C GLY A 53 29.16 -106.51 126.11
N GLU A 54 29.72 -105.67 126.98
CA GLU A 54 29.97 -104.26 126.68
C GLU A 54 31.00 -104.06 125.56
N GLN A 55 32.10 -104.83 125.55
CA GLN A 55 33.09 -104.74 124.48
C GLN A 55 32.50 -105.16 123.13
N ILE A 56 31.75 -106.27 123.08
CA ILE A 56 31.07 -106.75 121.86
C ILE A 56 30.09 -105.70 121.33
N LYS A 57 29.33 -105.02 122.20
CA LYS A 57 28.47 -103.89 121.78
C LYS A 57 29.28 -102.72 121.23
N LYS A 58 30.38 -102.33 121.91
CA LYS A 58 31.24 -101.23 121.48
C LYS A 58 31.95 -101.51 120.14
N THR A 59 32.35 -102.75 119.87
CA THR A 59 32.90 -103.15 118.56
C THR A 59 31.82 -103.16 117.48
N GLN A 60 30.64 -103.74 117.74
CA GLN A 60 29.52 -103.75 116.79
C GLN A 60 29.02 -102.33 116.44
N GLU A 61 28.96 -101.44 117.44
CA GLU A 61 28.69 -100.01 117.21
C GLU A 61 29.79 -99.35 116.36
N GLY A 62 31.06 -99.70 116.57
CA GLY A 62 32.19 -99.22 115.78
C GLY A 62 32.12 -99.68 114.32
N GLU A 63 31.82 -100.96 114.09
CA GLU A 63 31.63 -101.56 112.77
C GLU A 63 30.45 -100.92 112.02
N GLN A 64 29.31 -100.69 112.70
CA GLN A 64 28.17 -99.99 112.11
C GLN A 64 28.52 -98.54 111.73
N LYS A 65 29.24 -97.81 112.60
CA LYS A 65 29.70 -96.44 112.32
C LYS A 65 30.70 -96.43 111.15
N LEU A 66 31.60 -97.41 111.06
CA LEU A 66 32.53 -97.54 109.94
C LEU A 66 31.80 -97.81 108.61
N LEU A 67 30.86 -98.76 108.58
CA LEU A 67 30.06 -99.08 107.38
C LEU A 67 29.23 -97.88 106.89
N LEU A 68 28.70 -97.06 107.80
CA LEU A 68 28.02 -95.81 107.46
C LEU A 68 29.01 -94.80 106.83
N VAL A 69 30.17 -94.58 107.45
CA VAL A 69 31.22 -93.69 106.93
C VAL A 69 31.77 -94.18 105.59
N GLU A 70 31.89 -95.49 105.37
CA GLU A 70 32.27 -96.06 104.08
C GLU A 70 31.19 -95.85 103.01
N ALA A 71 29.91 -96.07 103.34
CA ALA A 71 28.81 -95.81 102.43
C ALA A 71 28.66 -94.32 102.08
N GLU A 72 28.90 -93.42 103.04
CA GLU A 72 28.96 -91.98 102.82
C GLU A 72 30.19 -91.58 101.99
N SER A 73 31.36 -92.14 102.28
CA SER A 73 32.58 -91.94 101.47
C SER A 73 32.41 -92.42 100.02
N GLN A 74 31.67 -93.52 99.80
CA GLN A 74 31.32 -93.98 98.45
C GLN A 74 30.28 -93.07 97.77
N ARG A 75 29.28 -92.56 98.50
CA ARG A 75 28.33 -91.56 97.97
C ARG A 75 29.04 -90.25 97.60
N LEU A 76 29.95 -89.76 98.44
CA LEU A 76 30.73 -88.55 98.21
C LEU A 76 31.72 -88.72 97.04
N ARG A 77 32.33 -89.89 96.88
CA ARG A 77 33.13 -90.21 95.68
C ARG A 77 32.28 -90.17 94.41
N LYS A 78 31.12 -90.84 94.38
CA LYS A 78 30.20 -90.80 93.23
C LYS A 78 29.66 -89.39 92.96
N ALA A 79 29.39 -88.60 93.99
CA ALA A 79 29.02 -87.20 93.85
C ALA A 79 30.16 -86.36 93.25
N SER A 80 31.40 -86.57 93.70
CA SER A 80 32.59 -85.91 93.15
C SER A 80 32.85 -86.34 91.71
N GLU A 81 32.72 -87.62 91.37
CA GLU A 81 32.82 -88.15 90.01
C GLU A 81 31.79 -87.47 89.10
N ASN A 82 30.51 -87.50 89.48
CA ASN A 82 29.42 -86.80 88.77
C ASN A 82 29.67 -85.30 88.62
N LEU A 83 30.21 -84.63 89.63
CA LEU A 83 30.57 -83.20 89.58
C LEU A 83 31.78 -82.94 88.66
N THR A 84 32.77 -83.82 88.61
CA THR A 84 33.89 -83.70 87.65
C THR A 84 33.44 -83.98 86.22
N GLU A 85 32.50 -84.91 86.01
CA GLU A 85 31.85 -85.10 84.72
C GLU A 85 31.02 -83.88 84.31
N ALA A 86 30.22 -83.32 85.21
CA ALA A 86 29.46 -82.10 84.96
C ALA A 86 30.40 -80.93 84.63
N ARG A 87 31.49 -80.75 85.39
CA ARG A 87 32.54 -79.77 85.11
C ARG A 87 33.12 -79.97 83.71
N LYS A 88 33.51 -81.20 83.34
CA LYS A 88 34.04 -81.52 81.98
C LYS A 88 33.02 -81.26 80.88
N LYS A 89 31.73 -81.60 81.09
CA LYS A 89 30.66 -81.36 80.12
C LYS A 89 30.40 -79.86 79.92
N ILE A 90 30.47 -79.07 81.00
CA ILE A 90 30.41 -77.60 80.95
C ILE A 90 31.66 -77.01 80.29
N GLU A 91 32.85 -77.51 80.61
CA GLU A 91 34.13 -77.05 80.06
C GLU A 91 34.22 -77.31 78.54
N VAL A 92 33.76 -78.48 78.06
CA VAL A 92 33.61 -78.78 76.64
C VAL A 92 32.50 -77.94 75.98
N PHE A 93 31.36 -77.74 76.64
CA PHE A 93 30.29 -76.89 76.10
C PHE A 93 30.76 -75.45 75.91
N LEU A 94 31.40 -74.85 76.92
CA LEU A 94 31.99 -73.51 76.85
C LEU A 94 33.11 -73.42 75.81
N GLN A 95 33.89 -74.48 75.60
CA GLN A 95 34.89 -74.53 74.53
C GLN A 95 34.22 -74.53 73.14
N CYS A 96 33.17 -75.34 72.94
CA CYS A 96 32.39 -75.32 71.70
C CYS A 96 31.69 -73.96 71.48
N GLU A 97 31.18 -73.34 72.54
CA GLU A 97 30.56 -72.02 72.49
C GLU A 97 31.60 -70.92 72.14
N SER A 98 32.79 -70.96 72.74
CA SER A 98 33.90 -70.06 72.39
C SER A 98 34.31 -70.20 70.93
N MET A 99 34.49 -71.44 70.43
CA MET A 99 34.82 -71.68 69.02
C MET A 99 33.72 -71.15 68.08
N HIS A 100 32.44 -71.33 68.44
CA HIS A 100 31.32 -70.81 67.65
C HIS A 100 31.28 -69.27 67.65
N GLN A 101 31.51 -68.64 68.81
CA GLN A 101 31.61 -67.19 68.95
C GLN A 101 32.82 -66.64 68.15
N GLU A 102 33.94 -67.35 68.12
CA GLU A 102 35.13 -67.00 67.31
C GLU A 102 34.84 -67.11 65.81
N GLU A 103 34.17 -68.17 65.34
CA GLU A 103 33.71 -68.28 63.95
C GLU A 103 32.77 -67.14 63.55
N ASP A 104 31.78 -66.81 64.39
CA ASP A 104 30.84 -65.73 64.09
C ASP A 104 31.50 -64.35 64.16
N LEU A 105 32.46 -64.13 65.06
CA LEU A 105 33.30 -62.94 65.04
C LEU A 105 34.15 -62.85 63.76
N MET A 106 34.64 -63.97 63.20
CA MET A 106 35.33 -63.98 61.90
C MET A 106 34.37 -63.71 60.73
N ARG A 107 33.18 -64.32 60.72
CA ARG A 107 32.11 -64.05 59.72
C ARG A 107 31.72 -62.57 59.73
N LEU A 108 31.45 -62.00 60.92
CA LEU A 108 31.09 -60.59 61.09
C LEU A 108 32.23 -59.65 60.70
N ARG A 109 33.49 -59.97 61.00
CA ARG A 109 34.65 -59.18 60.53
C ARG A 109 34.72 -59.16 59.01
N SER A 110 34.61 -60.31 58.36
CA SER A 110 34.60 -60.42 56.90
C SER A 110 33.43 -59.65 56.27
N GLN A 111 32.23 -59.74 56.84
CA GLN A 111 31.06 -58.98 56.38
C GLN A 111 31.26 -57.45 56.55
N VAL A 112 31.83 -57.01 57.68
CA VAL A 112 32.15 -55.59 57.92
C VAL A 112 33.27 -55.10 57.01
N GLU A 113 34.22 -55.95 56.62
CA GLU A 113 35.26 -55.62 55.64
C GLU A 113 34.70 -55.52 54.23
N LEU A 114 33.81 -56.43 53.82
CA LEU A 114 33.04 -56.30 52.57
C LEU A 114 32.24 -54.99 52.54
N GLN A 115 31.47 -54.71 53.60
CA GLN A 115 30.68 -53.47 53.71
C GLN A 115 31.54 -52.20 53.68
N LYS A 116 32.77 -52.24 54.22
CA LYS A 116 33.73 -51.11 54.09
C LYS A 116 34.22 -50.93 52.65
N MET A 117 34.44 -52.02 51.91
CA MET A 117 34.83 -51.94 50.49
C MET A 117 33.65 -51.43 49.65
N GLU A 118 32.44 -51.95 49.86
CA GLU A 118 31.21 -51.46 49.22
C GLU A 118 30.99 -49.96 49.50
N ALA A 119 31.08 -49.54 50.77
CA ALA A 119 30.95 -48.15 51.18
C ALA A 119 32.10 -47.23 50.70
N ALA A 120 33.22 -47.78 50.24
CA ALA A 120 34.30 -47.02 49.60
C ALA A 120 34.12 -46.94 48.07
N VAL A 121 33.58 -47.99 47.44
CA VAL A 121 33.34 -48.07 45.99
C VAL A 121 32.10 -47.27 45.58
N ILE A 122 31.02 -47.29 46.36
CA ILE A 122 29.79 -46.52 46.07
C ILE A 122 30.08 -45.01 45.84
N PRO A 123 30.74 -44.26 46.75
CA PRO A 123 31.01 -42.84 46.52
C PRO A 123 32.02 -42.57 45.39
N GLN A 124 32.86 -43.55 45.02
CA GLN A 124 33.72 -43.46 43.84
C GLN A 124 32.86 -43.54 42.56
N LEU A 125 31.99 -44.54 42.45
CA LEU A 125 31.07 -44.70 41.31
C LEU A 125 30.05 -43.56 41.21
N GLU A 126 29.55 -43.05 42.33
CA GLU A 126 28.71 -41.84 42.36
C GLU A 126 29.48 -40.60 41.91
N GLY A 127 30.74 -40.47 42.32
CA GLY A 127 31.64 -39.39 41.88
C GLY A 127 31.94 -39.45 40.38
N GLU A 128 32.15 -40.64 39.83
CA GLU A 128 32.35 -40.86 38.38
C GLU A 128 31.07 -40.65 37.58
N ARG A 129 29.93 -41.20 38.03
CA ARG A 129 28.62 -40.92 37.45
C ARG A 129 28.36 -39.42 37.42
N ALA A 130 28.62 -38.69 38.51
CA ALA A 130 28.41 -37.26 38.56
C ALA A 130 29.38 -36.46 37.67
N LYS A 131 30.58 -36.97 37.34
CA LYS A 131 31.45 -36.38 36.30
C LYS A 131 30.83 -36.60 34.92
N LEU A 132 30.48 -37.85 34.59
CA LEU A 132 29.86 -38.23 33.31
C LEU A 132 28.52 -37.53 33.07
N GLU A 133 27.71 -37.26 34.11
CA GLU A 133 26.47 -36.50 34.00
C GLU A 133 26.73 -35.01 33.66
N ARG A 134 27.76 -34.39 34.26
CA ARG A 134 28.20 -33.03 33.91
C ARG A 134 28.79 -32.97 32.50
N GLU A 135 29.60 -33.95 32.11
CA GLU A 135 30.17 -34.04 30.76
C GLU A 135 29.05 -34.21 29.73
N ARG A 136 28.07 -35.09 29.98
CA ARG A 136 26.85 -35.23 29.18
C ARG A 136 26.05 -33.92 29.09
N GLU A 137 26.00 -33.12 30.14
CA GLU A 137 25.29 -31.83 30.15
C GLU A 137 26.06 -30.73 29.41
N THR A 138 27.38 -30.65 29.53
CA THR A 138 28.20 -29.76 28.69
C THR A 138 28.14 -30.15 27.21
N LEU A 139 28.14 -31.46 26.89
CA LEU A 139 27.97 -31.96 25.52
C LEU A 139 26.56 -31.68 24.97
N LYS A 140 25.51 -31.73 25.80
CA LYS A 140 24.17 -31.26 25.39
C LYS A 140 24.18 -29.76 25.09
N ALA A 141 24.79 -28.95 25.96
CA ALA A 141 24.88 -27.51 25.77
C ALA A 141 25.69 -27.13 24.51
N THR A 142 26.78 -27.83 24.18
CA THR A 142 27.51 -27.61 22.93
C THR A 142 26.70 -28.08 21.72
N ILE A 143 25.99 -29.21 21.78
CA ILE A 143 25.08 -29.67 20.72
C ILE A 143 23.96 -28.66 20.46
N ASP A 144 23.32 -28.11 21.50
CA ASP A 144 22.25 -27.13 21.34
C ASP A 144 22.76 -25.75 20.91
N SER A 145 23.97 -25.36 21.31
CA SER A 145 24.69 -24.22 20.73
C SER A 145 24.98 -24.43 19.24
N LEU A 146 25.46 -25.62 18.85
CA LEU A 146 25.73 -25.96 17.45
C LEU A 146 24.45 -25.95 16.61
N ARG A 147 23.35 -26.52 17.13
CA ARG A 147 22.01 -26.42 16.52
C ARG A 147 21.54 -24.97 16.38
N ALA A 148 21.84 -24.10 17.35
CA ALA A 148 21.55 -22.68 17.25
C ALA A 148 22.42 -21.97 16.20
N THR A 149 23.67 -22.38 15.99
CA THR A 149 24.50 -21.87 14.89
C THR A 149 24.07 -22.38 13.52
N VAL A 150 23.62 -23.64 13.41
CA VAL A 150 23.05 -24.19 12.16
C VAL A 150 21.80 -23.41 11.77
N ARG A 151 20.82 -23.23 12.68
CA ARG A 151 19.62 -22.41 12.41
C ARG A 151 19.94 -20.96 12.00
N LYS A 152 21.04 -20.38 12.50
CA LYS A 152 21.53 -19.07 12.07
C LYS A 152 22.17 -19.12 10.67
N GLY A 153 22.85 -20.22 10.34
CA GLY A 153 23.29 -20.54 8.98
C GLY A 153 22.11 -20.62 8.02
N ASP A 154 21.13 -21.49 8.29
CA ASP A 154 19.91 -21.68 7.50
C ASP A 154 19.19 -20.32 7.25
N GLN A 155 19.04 -19.52 8.31
CA GLN A 155 18.44 -18.18 8.23
C GLN A 155 19.26 -17.20 7.38
N LEU A 156 20.59 -17.24 7.47
CA LEU A 156 21.49 -16.42 6.65
C LEU A 156 21.45 -16.88 5.19
N GLU A 157 21.42 -18.18 4.91
CA GLU A 157 21.28 -18.74 3.57
C GLU A 157 19.96 -18.33 2.92
N LEU A 158 18.84 -18.37 3.65
CA LEU A 158 17.56 -17.83 3.20
C LEU A 158 17.65 -16.34 2.86
N THR A 159 18.26 -15.51 3.72
CA THR A 159 18.47 -14.08 3.38
C THR A 159 19.41 -13.87 2.19
N ASN A 160 20.35 -14.79 1.96
CA ASN A 160 21.24 -14.77 0.81
C ASN A 160 20.47 -15.14 -0.48
N GLN A 161 19.52 -16.06 -0.40
CA GLN A 161 18.64 -16.44 -1.51
C GLN A 161 17.67 -15.30 -1.86
N THR A 162 17.07 -14.61 -0.88
CA THR A 162 16.23 -13.42 -1.16
C THR A 162 17.03 -12.26 -1.74
N LEU A 163 18.23 -11.99 -1.22
CA LEU A 163 19.11 -10.95 -1.80
C LEU A 163 19.56 -11.30 -3.23
N LYS A 164 19.76 -12.58 -3.56
CA LYS A 164 20.05 -13.03 -4.93
C LYS A 164 18.86 -12.82 -5.86
N SER A 165 17.65 -13.20 -5.46
CA SER A 165 16.46 -12.99 -6.31
C SER A 165 16.10 -11.51 -6.45
N GLU A 166 16.38 -10.68 -5.45
CA GLU A 166 16.30 -9.22 -5.55
C GLU A 166 17.35 -8.63 -6.50
N LEU A 167 18.62 -9.09 -6.43
CA LEU A 167 19.67 -8.69 -7.37
C LEU A 167 19.33 -9.08 -8.81
N GLU A 168 18.81 -10.28 -9.04
CA GLU A 168 18.32 -10.69 -10.37
C GLU A 168 17.14 -9.84 -10.84
N ARG A 169 16.16 -9.57 -9.97
CA ARG A 169 15.01 -8.71 -10.29
C ARG A 169 15.46 -7.29 -10.64
N LEU A 170 16.42 -6.73 -9.90
CA LEU A 170 17.03 -5.43 -10.19
C LEU A 170 17.84 -5.45 -11.48
N GLY A 171 18.58 -6.53 -11.75
CA GLY A 171 19.29 -6.74 -13.02
C GLY A 171 18.34 -6.73 -14.23
N ARG A 172 17.30 -7.57 -14.20
CA ARG A 172 16.24 -7.60 -15.24
C ARG A 172 15.55 -6.23 -15.39
N SER A 173 15.31 -5.53 -14.27
CA SER A 173 14.75 -4.18 -14.29
C SER A 173 15.68 -3.16 -14.96
N LEU A 174 16.98 -3.20 -14.65
CA LEU A 174 18.01 -2.33 -15.21
C LEU A 174 18.22 -2.60 -16.69
N GLU A 175 18.24 -3.87 -17.11
CA GLU A 175 18.23 -4.21 -18.54
C GLU A 175 16.97 -3.70 -19.24
N SER A 176 15.80 -3.74 -18.58
CA SER A 176 14.57 -3.17 -19.18
C SER A 176 14.59 -1.64 -19.25
N ALA A 177 15.28 -0.98 -18.32
CA ALA A 177 15.49 0.47 -18.38
C ALA A 177 16.47 0.82 -19.52
N ARG A 178 17.56 0.06 -19.64
CA ARG A 178 18.54 0.19 -20.72
C ARG A 178 17.94 -0.09 -22.11
N ARG A 179 17.07 -1.09 -22.27
CA ARG A 179 16.36 -1.31 -23.55
C ARG A 179 15.51 -0.10 -23.94
N ARG A 180 14.80 0.51 -22.98
CA ARG A 180 14.07 1.78 -23.20
C ARG A 180 14.96 2.97 -23.48
N GLU A 181 16.15 3.02 -22.89
CA GLU A 181 17.17 4.03 -23.20
C GLU A 181 17.69 3.86 -24.64
N GLU A 182 17.96 2.62 -25.07
CA GLU A 182 18.35 2.26 -26.44
C GLU A 182 17.21 2.50 -27.46
N GLU A 183 15.94 2.30 -27.07
CA GLU A 183 14.72 2.64 -27.84
C GLU A 183 14.55 4.17 -27.99
N LEU A 184 14.61 4.94 -26.90
CA LEU A 184 14.54 6.41 -26.92
C LEU A 184 15.71 7.04 -27.68
N GLU A 185 16.89 6.43 -27.61
CA GLU A 185 18.04 6.80 -28.44
C GLU A 185 17.78 6.57 -29.94
N ALA A 186 16.97 5.59 -30.33
CA ALA A 186 16.57 5.36 -31.71
C ALA A 186 15.52 6.39 -32.16
N GLU A 187 14.47 6.62 -31.36
CA GLU A 187 13.45 7.66 -31.62
C GLU A 187 14.08 9.05 -31.78
N LEU A 188 15.11 9.38 -30.98
CA LEU A 188 15.85 10.65 -31.10
C LEU A 188 16.68 10.74 -32.39
N LYS A 189 17.20 9.62 -32.91
CA LYS A 189 17.94 9.57 -34.18
C LYS A 189 16.99 9.66 -35.37
N GLU A 190 15.85 8.98 -35.30
CA GLU A 190 14.81 9.00 -36.34
C GLU A 190 14.18 10.40 -36.45
N SER A 191 13.73 10.99 -35.35
CA SER A 191 13.22 12.38 -35.33
C SER A 191 14.28 13.41 -35.75
N GLY A 192 15.57 13.16 -35.47
CA GLY A 192 16.67 13.93 -36.03
C GLY A 192 16.74 13.87 -37.57
N LEU A 193 16.64 12.67 -38.15
CA LEU A 193 16.60 12.47 -39.60
C LEU A 193 15.33 13.06 -40.24
N GLU A 194 14.19 13.03 -39.54
CA GLU A 194 12.96 13.70 -39.98
C GLU A 194 13.13 15.22 -40.00
N VAL A 195 13.72 15.83 -38.96
CA VAL A 195 14.03 17.26 -38.94
C VAL A 195 14.98 17.65 -40.07
N GLU A 196 16.03 16.85 -40.34
CA GLU A 196 16.88 17.10 -41.51
C GLU A 196 16.11 16.96 -42.84
N SER A 197 15.19 15.99 -42.94
CA SER A 197 14.34 15.77 -44.12
C SER A 197 13.39 16.94 -44.36
N LEU A 198 12.78 17.47 -43.29
CA LEU A 198 11.94 18.67 -43.32
C LEU A 198 12.75 19.92 -43.67
N ASN A 199 13.96 20.08 -43.13
CA ASN A 199 14.86 21.17 -43.51
C ASN A 199 15.21 21.10 -45.00
N ARG A 200 15.59 19.93 -45.53
CA ARG A 200 15.86 19.73 -46.97
C ARG A 200 14.63 20.08 -47.85
N ARG A 201 13.41 19.76 -47.39
CA ARG A 201 12.16 20.16 -48.07
C ARG A 201 11.89 21.66 -47.96
N HIS A 202 12.22 22.29 -46.84
CA HIS A 202 12.12 23.73 -46.66
C HIS A 202 13.10 24.47 -47.58
N ASP A 203 14.37 24.04 -47.65
CA ASP A 203 15.37 24.57 -48.56
C ASP A 203 14.93 24.43 -50.03
N GLN A 204 14.37 23.28 -50.40
CA GLN A 204 13.78 23.04 -51.73
C GLN A 204 12.60 23.99 -52.01
N ALA A 205 11.67 24.16 -51.06
CA ALA A 205 10.55 25.09 -51.21
C ALA A 205 11.01 26.56 -51.30
N MET A 206 12.07 26.95 -50.58
CA MET A 206 12.67 28.29 -50.69
C MET A 206 13.35 28.51 -52.04
N LEU A 207 13.99 27.48 -52.62
CA LEU A 207 14.52 27.51 -53.98
C LEU A 207 13.39 27.58 -55.03
N GLU A 208 12.28 26.88 -54.83
CA GLU A 208 11.10 26.99 -55.70
C GLU A 208 10.44 28.37 -55.60
N VAL A 209 10.31 28.96 -54.40
CA VAL A 209 9.81 30.33 -54.22
C VAL A 209 10.70 31.34 -54.94
N THR A 210 12.01 31.32 -54.71
CA THR A 210 12.93 32.27 -55.38
C THR A 210 12.99 32.09 -56.90
N ARG A 211 12.76 30.87 -57.42
CA ARG A 211 12.56 30.62 -58.85
C ARG A 211 11.24 31.21 -59.35
N LEU A 212 10.12 30.98 -58.66
CA LEU A 212 8.81 31.50 -59.05
C LEU A 212 8.76 33.03 -58.97
N GLU A 213 9.52 33.65 -58.06
CA GLU A 213 9.73 35.09 -58.01
C GLU A 213 10.47 35.61 -59.26
N GLN A 214 11.53 34.93 -59.70
CA GLN A 214 12.23 35.27 -60.96
C GLN A 214 11.35 35.08 -62.20
N GLU A 215 10.56 34.00 -62.28
CA GLU A 215 9.62 33.76 -63.37
C GLU A 215 8.50 34.83 -63.39
N LYS A 216 8.00 35.22 -62.22
CA LYS A 216 7.06 36.35 -62.06
C LYS A 216 7.67 37.68 -62.51
N GLU A 217 8.89 38.01 -62.09
CA GLU A 217 9.59 39.23 -62.52
C GLU A 217 9.81 39.27 -64.03
N ALA A 218 10.19 38.14 -64.64
CA ALA A 218 10.28 37.98 -66.08
C ALA A 218 8.95 38.27 -66.78
N CYS A 219 7.86 37.61 -66.38
CA CYS A 219 6.53 37.85 -66.94
C CYS A 219 6.01 39.28 -66.69
N GLN A 220 6.36 39.93 -65.58
CA GLN A 220 6.05 41.35 -65.36
C GLN A 220 6.84 42.26 -66.32
N SER A 221 8.09 41.92 -66.62
CA SER A 221 8.91 42.65 -67.61
C SER A 221 8.36 42.52 -69.04
N GLU A 222 7.83 41.34 -69.39
CA GLU A 222 7.15 41.05 -70.66
C GLU A 222 5.80 41.76 -70.77
N LEU A 223 4.98 41.75 -69.72
CA LEU A 223 3.74 42.53 -69.70
C LEU A 223 4.02 44.02 -69.89
N ASP A 224 5.08 44.55 -69.29
CA ASP A 224 5.48 45.94 -69.50
C ASP A 224 6.15 46.20 -70.87
N SER A 225 6.78 45.22 -71.51
CA SER A 225 7.23 45.37 -72.91
C SER A 225 6.03 45.39 -73.85
N GLN A 226 5.09 44.45 -73.72
CA GLN A 226 3.83 44.42 -74.47
C GLN A 226 3.02 45.70 -74.28
N ARG A 227 2.92 46.25 -73.06
CA ARG A 227 2.30 47.57 -72.80
C ARG A 227 3.02 48.73 -73.50
N ARG A 228 4.36 48.70 -73.61
CA ARG A 228 5.11 49.71 -74.37
C ARG A 228 4.84 49.60 -75.88
N GLU A 229 4.83 48.39 -76.42
CA GLU A 229 4.49 48.13 -77.82
C GLU A 229 3.03 48.47 -78.14
N GLN A 230 2.08 48.11 -77.29
CA GLN A 230 0.67 48.46 -77.46
C GLN A 230 0.52 49.98 -77.56
N ARG A 231 1.15 50.74 -76.64
CA ARG A 231 1.19 52.21 -76.71
C ARG A 231 1.91 52.74 -77.96
N GLN A 232 2.78 51.96 -78.62
CA GLN A 232 3.35 52.34 -79.92
C GLN A 232 2.33 52.10 -81.05
N ARG A 233 1.75 50.89 -81.11
CA ARG A 233 0.69 50.50 -82.06
C ARG A 233 -0.54 51.41 -81.97
N GLU A 234 -0.91 51.88 -80.78
CA GLU A 234 -1.98 52.86 -80.55
C GLU A 234 -1.65 54.24 -81.14
N ARG A 235 -0.40 54.73 -80.97
CA ARG A 235 0.07 55.97 -81.59
C ARG A 235 0.16 55.86 -83.11
N GLU A 236 0.54 54.69 -83.62
CA GLU A 236 0.57 54.41 -85.05
C GLU A 236 -0.83 54.32 -85.65
N MET A 237 -1.78 53.63 -84.99
CA MET A 237 -3.19 53.70 -85.37
C MET A 237 -3.75 55.12 -85.29
N ALA A 238 -3.37 55.93 -84.30
CA ALA A 238 -3.81 57.32 -84.22
C ALA A 238 -3.27 58.15 -85.40
N ARG A 239 -1.99 58.00 -85.76
CA ARG A 239 -1.39 58.61 -86.96
C ARG A 239 -2.06 58.14 -88.25
N LEU A 240 -2.33 56.85 -88.39
CA LEU A 240 -2.97 56.27 -89.56
C LEU A 240 -4.44 56.71 -89.68
N ARG A 241 -5.17 56.84 -88.57
CA ARG A 241 -6.51 57.46 -88.55
C ARG A 241 -6.47 58.92 -88.97
N GLN A 242 -5.57 59.71 -88.38
CA GLN A 242 -5.40 61.12 -88.78
C GLN A 242 -5.00 61.27 -90.26
N GLN A 243 -4.18 60.36 -90.79
CA GLN A 243 -3.86 60.30 -92.21
C GLN A 243 -5.10 59.94 -93.05
N LEU A 244 -5.87 58.92 -92.68
CA LEU A 244 -7.12 58.55 -93.35
C LEU A 244 -8.19 59.66 -93.30
N GLU A 245 -8.31 60.38 -92.19
CA GLU A 245 -9.19 61.54 -92.03
C GLU A 245 -8.73 62.71 -92.93
N SER A 246 -7.41 62.92 -93.05
CA SER A 246 -6.84 63.94 -93.96
C SER A 246 -6.99 63.57 -95.44
N THR A 247 -6.87 62.29 -95.82
CA THR A 247 -7.10 61.86 -97.21
C THR A 247 -8.58 61.76 -97.53
N ALA A 248 -9.44 61.36 -96.59
CA ALA A 248 -10.89 61.38 -96.76
C ALA A 248 -11.41 62.81 -96.98
N SER A 249 -11.04 63.78 -96.14
CA SER A 249 -11.41 65.19 -96.34
C SER A 249 -10.81 65.80 -97.61
N ALA A 250 -9.58 65.42 -98.00
CA ALA A 250 -9.02 65.83 -99.29
C ALA A 250 -9.78 65.24 -100.49
N LEU A 251 -10.24 63.98 -100.39
CA LEU A 251 -11.10 63.32 -101.39
C LEU A 251 -12.53 63.90 -101.39
N GLU A 252 -13.09 64.25 -100.24
CA GLU A 252 -14.38 64.96 -100.15
C GLU A 252 -14.30 66.34 -100.81
N HIS A 253 -13.25 67.12 -100.55
CA HIS A 253 -13.00 68.37 -101.28
C HIS A 253 -12.73 68.14 -102.78
N GLY A 254 -12.10 67.03 -103.15
CA GLY A 254 -11.95 66.58 -104.54
C GLY A 254 -13.31 66.32 -105.21
N ASN A 255 -14.18 65.57 -104.54
CA ASN A 255 -15.53 65.23 -104.98
C ASN A 255 -16.44 66.47 -105.05
N GLN A 256 -16.37 67.37 -104.06
CA GLN A 256 -17.08 68.65 -104.08
C GLN A 256 -16.67 69.50 -105.30
N ARG A 257 -15.36 69.56 -105.60
CA ARG A 257 -14.85 70.21 -106.81
C ARG A 257 -15.33 69.50 -108.07
N ALA A 258 -15.26 68.17 -108.13
CA ALA A 258 -15.75 67.37 -109.27
C ALA A 258 -17.24 67.63 -109.53
N CYS A 259 -18.11 67.52 -108.53
CA CYS A 259 -19.54 67.84 -108.67
C CYS A 259 -19.79 69.30 -109.07
N SER A 260 -18.97 70.26 -108.61
CA SER A 260 -19.08 71.65 -109.05
C SER A 260 -18.69 71.84 -110.53
N LEU A 261 -17.67 71.11 -111.00
CA LEU A 261 -17.24 71.09 -112.40
C LEU A 261 -18.24 70.34 -113.30
N GLU A 262 -18.82 69.23 -112.83
CA GLU A 262 -19.93 68.54 -113.51
C GLU A 262 -21.16 69.46 -113.66
N LEU A 263 -21.48 70.24 -112.63
CA LEU A 263 -22.61 71.16 -112.66
C LEU A 263 -22.34 72.37 -113.57
N GLN A 264 -21.09 72.86 -113.64
CA GLN A 264 -20.65 73.81 -114.66
C GLN A 264 -20.70 73.20 -116.06
N HIS A 265 -20.20 71.98 -116.26
CA HIS A 265 -20.24 71.27 -117.54
C HIS A 265 -21.69 71.06 -118.01
N ARG A 266 -22.61 70.70 -117.12
CA ARG A 266 -24.05 70.60 -117.43
C ARG A 266 -24.64 71.94 -117.87
N ARG A 267 -24.24 73.07 -117.26
CA ARG A 267 -24.64 74.41 -117.73
C ARG A 267 -24.07 74.71 -119.11
N VAL A 268 -22.78 74.44 -119.34
CA VAL A 268 -22.16 74.62 -120.67
C VAL A 268 -22.82 73.73 -121.73
N CYS A 269 -23.26 72.50 -121.39
CA CYS A 269 -24.07 71.68 -122.29
C CYS A 269 -25.47 72.27 -122.58
N GLN A 270 -26.08 72.94 -121.61
CA GLN A 270 -27.35 73.66 -121.78
C GLN A 270 -27.17 74.91 -122.65
N GLU A 271 -26.10 75.68 -122.42
CA GLU A 271 -25.72 76.83 -123.25
C GLU A 271 -25.38 76.39 -124.68
N LEU A 272 -24.66 75.27 -124.87
CA LEU A 272 -24.37 74.70 -126.18
C LEU A 272 -25.62 74.16 -126.91
N SER A 273 -26.61 73.62 -126.20
CA SER A 273 -27.88 73.21 -126.82
C SER A 273 -28.74 74.41 -127.20
N GLN A 274 -28.81 75.44 -126.35
CA GLN A 274 -29.44 76.73 -126.69
C GLN A 274 -28.76 77.39 -127.89
N LEU A 275 -27.42 77.37 -127.97
CA LEU A 275 -26.69 77.89 -129.13
C LEU A 275 -27.00 77.08 -130.40
N LYS A 276 -27.03 75.74 -130.33
CA LYS A 276 -27.46 74.88 -131.45
C LYS A 276 -28.88 75.22 -131.92
N GLU A 277 -29.83 75.42 -131.00
CA GLU A 277 -31.18 75.87 -131.34
C GLU A 277 -31.19 77.26 -131.99
N THR A 278 -30.34 78.20 -131.56
CA THR A 278 -30.25 79.50 -132.25
C THR A 278 -29.62 79.39 -133.63
N CYS A 279 -28.68 78.45 -133.83
CA CYS A 279 -28.13 78.15 -135.15
C CYS A 279 -29.18 77.51 -136.07
N SER A 280 -29.99 76.55 -135.60
CA SER A 280 -31.04 75.95 -136.42
C SER A 280 -32.11 76.97 -136.81
N LYS A 281 -32.51 77.85 -135.87
CA LYS A 281 -33.43 78.98 -136.14
C LYS A 281 -32.83 79.98 -137.15
N LEU A 282 -31.51 80.22 -137.12
CA LEU A 282 -30.81 81.02 -138.13
C LEU A 282 -30.75 80.32 -139.49
N GLU A 283 -30.53 79.00 -139.54
CA GLU A 283 -30.58 78.22 -140.79
C GLU A 283 -32.00 78.18 -141.38
N GLU A 284 -33.04 78.09 -140.56
CA GLU A 284 -34.45 78.21 -140.97
C GLU A 284 -34.72 79.58 -141.58
N LEU A 285 -34.38 80.66 -140.88
CA LEU A 285 -34.50 82.03 -141.41
C LEU A 285 -33.66 82.25 -142.67
N GLN A 286 -32.51 81.58 -142.82
CA GLN A 286 -31.68 81.63 -144.02
C GLN A 286 -32.31 80.85 -145.18
N LYS A 287 -32.97 79.71 -144.92
CA LYS A 287 -33.77 78.96 -145.91
C LYS A 287 -34.99 79.76 -146.35
N GLU A 288 -35.70 80.41 -145.42
CA GLU A 288 -36.80 81.33 -145.74
C GLU A 288 -36.32 82.52 -146.59
N ASN A 289 -35.17 83.12 -146.24
CA ASN A 289 -34.59 84.21 -147.03
C ASN A 289 -34.20 83.74 -148.44
N GLN A 290 -33.65 82.53 -148.59
CA GLN A 290 -33.39 81.91 -149.89
C GLN A 290 -34.67 81.65 -150.70
N GLN A 291 -35.75 81.18 -150.06
CA GLN A 291 -37.05 81.00 -150.71
C GLN A 291 -37.68 82.34 -151.14
N LEU A 292 -37.59 83.39 -150.32
CA LEU A 292 -38.04 84.74 -150.67
C LEU A 292 -37.22 85.33 -151.83
N ASN A 293 -35.90 85.08 -151.86
CA ASN A 293 -35.04 85.48 -152.97
C ASN A 293 -35.35 84.70 -154.26
N ALA A 294 -35.69 83.41 -154.17
CA ALA A 294 -36.18 82.63 -155.31
C ALA A 294 -37.53 83.17 -155.82
N LEU A 295 -38.50 83.43 -154.94
CA LEU A 295 -39.79 84.04 -155.30
C LEU A 295 -39.67 85.47 -155.86
N ASN A 296 -38.61 86.20 -155.51
CA ASN A 296 -38.26 87.48 -156.13
C ASN A 296 -37.56 87.29 -157.48
N ALA A 297 -36.72 86.26 -157.63
CA ALA A 297 -36.13 85.90 -158.92
C ALA A 297 -37.20 85.46 -159.92
N ASP A 298 -38.18 84.64 -159.52
CA ASP A 298 -39.31 84.21 -160.35
C ASP A 298 -40.23 85.38 -160.74
N ARG A 299 -40.48 86.32 -159.81
CA ARG A 299 -41.18 87.57 -160.14
C ARG A 299 -40.37 88.44 -161.12
N ASN A 300 -39.05 88.51 -160.96
CA ASN A 300 -38.20 89.26 -161.87
C ASN A 300 -38.14 88.60 -163.26
N THR A 301 -38.06 87.27 -163.37
CA THR A 301 -38.11 86.59 -164.67
C THR A 301 -39.47 86.79 -165.34
N GLN A 302 -40.57 86.68 -164.59
CA GLN A 302 -41.92 86.99 -165.08
C GLN A 302 -42.06 88.45 -165.56
N ILE A 303 -41.53 89.42 -164.82
CA ILE A 303 -41.45 90.83 -165.26
C ILE A 303 -40.61 90.94 -166.55
N THR A 304 -39.46 90.27 -166.65
CA THR A 304 -38.64 90.33 -167.87
C THR A 304 -39.35 89.76 -169.10
N SER A 305 -40.11 88.67 -168.96
CA SER A 305 -40.94 88.12 -170.05
C SER A 305 -41.93 89.16 -170.55
N ILE A 306 -42.69 89.79 -169.66
CA ILE A 306 -43.68 90.82 -170.00
C ILE A 306 -43.00 92.04 -170.68
N THR A 307 -41.80 92.45 -170.25
CA THR A 307 -41.06 93.50 -170.97
C THR A 307 -40.50 93.06 -172.33
N GLN A 308 -40.21 91.78 -172.52
CA GLN A 308 -39.74 91.21 -173.78
C GLN A 308 -40.90 91.03 -174.78
N GLU A 309 -42.08 90.63 -174.31
CA GLU A 309 -43.34 90.63 -175.06
C GLU A 309 -43.74 92.06 -175.48
N LEU A 310 -43.63 93.03 -174.57
CA LEU A 310 -43.85 94.45 -174.89
C LEU A 310 -42.81 94.98 -175.91
N ALA A 311 -41.60 94.42 -175.94
CA ALA A 311 -40.58 94.78 -176.92
C ALA A 311 -40.86 94.16 -178.30
N THR A 312 -41.37 92.93 -178.40
CA THR A 312 -41.75 92.32 -179.68
C THR A 312 -42.99 92.99 -180.27
N GLU A 313 -43.99 93.34 -179.45
CA GLU A 313 -45.12 94.20 -179.83
C GLU A 313 -44.65 95.54 -180.45
N ARG A 314 -43.70 96.22 -179.78
CA ARG A 314 -43.13 97.49 -180.29
C ARG A 314 -42.42 97.32 -181.64
N VAL A 315 -41.73 96.20 -181.87
CA VAL A 315 -41.08 95.91 -183.16
C VAL A 315 -42.13 95.68 -184.26
N GLN A 316 -43.21 94.95 -183.98
CA GLN A 316 -44.31 94.75 -184.93
C GLN A 316 -45.03 96.08 -185.26
N SER A 317 -45.29 96.92 -184.26
CA SER A 317 -45.79 98.29 -184.47
C SER A 317 -44.87 99.14 -185.34
N GLN A 318 -43.54 99.06 -185.17
CA GLN A 318 -42.59 99.77 -186.04
C GLN A 318 -42.58 99.24 -187.48
N GLN A 319 -42.72 97.93 -187.67
CA GLN A 319 -42.82 97.33 -189.01
C GLN A 319 -44.07 97.82 -189.76
N LEU A 320 -45.23 97.88 -189.10
CA LEU A 320 -46.46 98.45 -189.65
C LEU A 320 -46.32 99.96 -189.93
N SER A 321 -45.71 100.72 -189.01
CA SER A 321 -45.42 102.15 -189.20
C SER A 321 -44.57 102.42 -190.44
N ASN A 322 -43.60 101.56 -190.74
CA ASN A 322 -42.73 101.72 -191.91
C ASN A 322 -43.45 101.42 -193.24
N GLN A 323 -44.41 100.48 -193.24
CA GLN A 323 -45.29 100.23 -194.39
C GLN A 323 -46.19 101.44 -194.67
N ILE A 324 -46.76 102.04 -193.62
CA ILE A 324 -47.57 103.27 -193.71
C ILE A 324 -46.73 104.46 -194.21
N ALA A 325 -45.47 104.58 -193.78
CA ALA A 325 -44.56 105.64 -194.23
C ALA A 325 -44.29 105.58 -195.74
N ASN A 326 -43.99 104.39 -196.29
CA ASN A 326 -43.69 104.21 -197.70
C ASN A 326 -44.91 104.55 -198.60
N LEU A 327 -46.12 104.13 -198.20
CA LEU A 327 -47.37 104.48 -198.91
C LEU A 327 -47.64 106.00 -198.88
N ASN A 328 -47.33 106.66 -197.76
CA ASN A 328 -47.46 108.12 -197.63
C ASN A 328 -46.44 108.90 -198.47
N GLN A 329 -45.27 108.33 -198.79
CA GLN A 329 -44.29 108.99 -199.66
C GLN A 329 -44.76 109.00 -201.12
N SER A 330 -45.29 107.87 -201.62
CA SER A 330 -45.87 107.76 -202.97
C SER A 330 -47.03 108.75 -203.19
N LEU A 331 -47.91 108.92 -202.20
CA LEU A 331 -49.02 109.89 -202.28
C LEU A 331 -48.54 111.36 -202.35
N LYS A 332 -47.44 111.71 -201.70
CA LYS A 332 -46.92 113.09 -201.66
C LYS A 332 -46.30 113.54 -202.97
N GLU A 333 -45.71 112.64 -203.74
CA GLU A 333 -45.13 112.96 -205.06
C GLU A 333 -46.23 113.25 -206.10
N MET A 334 -47.36 112.54 -206.03
CA MET A 334 -48.53 112.75 -206.89
C MET A 334 -49.26 114.08 -206.57
N ASP A 335 -49.43 114.41 -205.28
CA ASP A 335 -50.14 115.61 -204.83
C ASP A 335 -49.34 116.91 -205.02
N ALA A 336 -48.01 116.83 -205.13
CA ALA A 336 -47.12 118.00 -205.23
C ALA A 336 -47.21 118.78 -206.56
N LYS A 337 -47.61 118.14 -207.67
CA LYS A 337 -47.63 118.78 -209.02
C LYS A 337 -49.02 118.99 -209.60
N LEU A 338 -50.04 118.33 -209.07
CA LEU A 338 -51.45 118.62 -209.40
C LEU A 338 -51.86 120.05 -208.97
N LYS A 339 -51.09 120.67 -208.06
CA LYS A 339 -51.31 122.01 -207.50
C LYS A 339 -50.64 123.18 -208.25
N GLU A 340 -49.75 122.92 -209.23
CA GLU A 340 -49.31 123.97 -210.18
C GLU A 340 -50.23 124.09 -211.40
N ALA A 341 -51.09 123.10 -211.65
CA ALA A 341 -51.90 122.99 -212.87
C ALA A 341 -53.08 123.97 -213.00
N THR A 342 -53.26 124.92 -212.07
CA THR A 342 -54.51 125.70 -211.93
C THR A 342 -54.37 127.22 -211.71
N SER A 343 -53.16 127.78 -211.60
CA SER A 343 -52.97 129.20 -211.18
C SER A 343 -52.55 130.20 -212.26
N GLN A 344 -52.42 129.82 -213.54
CA GLN A 344 -52.31 130.79 -214.65
C GLN A 344 -52.76 130.25 -216.02
N LEU A 345 -54.08 130.14 -216.18
CA LEU A 345 -54.74 129.83 -217.46
C LEU A 345 -54.77 131.06 -218.39
N GLN A 346 -53.68 131.32 -219.14
CA GLN A 346 -53.74 132.15 -220.36
C GLN A 346 -52.54 131.93 -221.30
N LEU A 347 -52.84 131.80 -222.61
CA LEU A 347 -51.94 131.67 -223.77
C LEU A 347 -51.05 130.39 -223.89
N GLN A 348 -51.55 129.42 -224.69
CA GLN A 348 -50.83 128.59 -225.70
C GLN A 348 -49.60 127.73 -225.25
N THR A 349 -49.41 126.43 -225.60
CA THR A 349 -49.97 125.60 -226.70
C THR A 349 -49.69 124.08 -226.55
N LYS A 350 -50.58 123.21 -227.09
CA LYS A 350 -50.37 121.85 -227.72
C LYS A 350 -49.92 120.57 -226.90
N LEU A 351 -50.82 119.56 -226.87
CA LEU A 351 -50.67 118.08 -227.12
C LEU A 351 -50.24 117.00 -226.04
N SER A 352 -51.21 116.09 -225.70
CA SER A 352 -51.14 114.57 -225.67
C SER A 352 -50.92 113.63 -224.41
N ARG A 353 -51.97 112.81 -224.08
CA ARG A 353 -52.08 111.34 -223.66
C ARG A 353 -51.80 110.70 -222.23
N GLU A 354 -52.85 110.03 -221.64
CA GLU A 354 -52.99 108.65 -220.97
C GLU A 354 -52.22 108.26 -219.61
N MET A 355 -52.53 107.28 -218.68
CA MET A 355 -53.65 106.32 -218.30
C MET A 355 -53.51 105.50 -216.92
N SER A 356 -54.64 104.97 -216.33
CA SER A 356 -54.96 103.73 -215.47
C SER A 356 -54.52 103.32 -214.00
N GLU A 357 -55.51 102.78 -213.20
CA GLU A 357 -55.58 101.67 -212.14
C GLU A 357 -55.36 101.77 -210.57
N ALA A 358 -55.58 100.69 -209.75
CA ALA A 358 -55.93 100.64 -208.27
C ALA A 358 -55.31 99.43 -207.43
N THR A 359 -55.67 98.87 -206.21
CA THR A 359 -56.90 98.65 -205.34
C THR A 359 -56.63 98.15 -203.84
N SER A 360 -57.69 98.01 -202.97
CA SER A 360 -57.94 97.02 -201.83
C SER A 360 -57.67 97.23 -200.28
N SER A 361 -58.52 96.60 -199.43
CA SER A 361 -58.83 96.58 -197.93
C SER A 361 -57.72 96.17 -196.88
N THR A 362 -57.85 95.90 -195.54
CA THR A 362 -58.83 95.24 -194.58
C THR A 362 -58.55 95.56 -193.05
N SER A 363 -59.41 95.18 -192.04
CA SER A 363 -59.06 95.09 -190.56
C SER A 363 -60.11 94.49 -189.56
N ASN A 364 -59.65 93.85 -188.44
CA ASN A 364 -60.22 93.82 -187.04
C ASN A 364 -61.56 93.03 -186.74
N VAL A 365 -61.99 92.59 -185.50
CA VAL A 365 -61.50 92.52 -184.07
C VAL A 365 -62.26 91.44 -183.21
N ALA A 366 -61.97 91.26 -181.89
CA ALA A 366 -62.42 90.20 -180.93
C ALA A 366 -63.54 90.53 -179.89
N THR A 367 -63.99 89.55 -179.04
CA THR A 367 -64.30 89.66 -177.56
C THR A 367 -64.89 88.36 -176.92
N GLU A 368 -64.88 88.26 -175.57
CA GLU A 368 -65.37 87.11 -174.74
C GLU A 368 -66.49 87.49 -173.73
N THR A 369 -67.31 86.52 -173.29
CA THR A 369 -68.34 86.64 -172.21
C THR A 369 -68.63 85.25 -171.56
N VAL A 370 -68.50 85.04 -170.22
CA VAL A 370 -69.54 85.13 -169.14
C VAL A 370 -70.10 83.77 -168.63
N GLU A 371 -70.08 83.56 -167.29
CA GLU A 371 -70.91 82.64 -166.45
C GLU A 371 -70.77 81.08 -166.60
N GLU A 372 -71.17 80.19 -165.66
CA GLU A 372 -71.75 80.35 -164.30
C GLU A 372 -71.47 79.15 -163.33
N SER A 373 -71.81 79.35 -162.03
CA SER A 373 -72.39 78.38 -161.08
C SER A 373 -71.61 77.29 -160.28
N ARG A 374 -72.25 76.94 -159.14
CA ARG A 374 -71.88 76.06 -157.99
C ARG A 374 -72.51 74.63 -158.15
N PRO A 375 -72.42 73.61 -157.23
CA PRO A 375 -72.13 73.68 -155.78
C PRO A 375 -71.44 72.49 -155.02
N ASN A 376 -70.80 72.83 -153.87
CA ASN A 376 -70.92 72.20 -152.52
C ASN A 376 -70.79 70.65 -152.31
N ARG A 377 -69.71 70.19 -151.62
CA ARG A 377 -69.81 69.57 -150.25
C ARG A 377 -68.49 69.10 -149.57
N GLN A 378 -68.48 69.31 -148.25
CA GLN A 378 -67.88 68.47 -147.17
C GLN A 378 -66.35 68.39 -146.92
N SER A 379 -66.06 68.14 -145.63
CA SER A 379 -64.79 67.99 -144.88
C SER A 379 -64.26 66.53 -144.87
N PRO A 380 -63.11 66.13 -144.23
CA PRO A 380 -62.32 66.81 -143.18
C PRO A 380 -60.75 66.63 -143.20
N THR A 381 -60.13 67.02 -142.09
CA THR A 381 -58.74 66.83 -141.54
C THR A 381 -58.21 65.37 -141.45
N PRO A 382 -57.00 65.04 -140.89
CA PRO A 382 -55.72 65.78 -140.58
C PRO A 382 -54.39 65.02 -140.92
N LYS A 383 -53.20 65.62 -140.64
CA LYS A 383 -52.00 65.05 -139.91
C LYS A 383 -50.60 65.46 -140.46
N LYS A 384 -49.70 65.83 -139.52
CA LYS A 384 -48.26 65.43 -139.30
C LYS A 384 -47.22 65.68 -140.45
N GLU A 385 -45.88 65.59 -140.28
CA GLU A 385 -44.96 64.90 -139.33
C GLU A 385 -43.74 65.78 -138.88
N SER A 386 -43.02 65.46 -137.78
CA SER A 386 -41.65 64.84 -137.66
C SER A 386 -40.47 65.86 -137.58
N ASN A 387 -39.20 65.55 -137.21
CA ASN A 387 -38.48 64.60 -136.29
C ASN A 387 -37.06 65.23 -136.05
N GLU A 388 -36.05 64.73 -135.30
CA GLU A 388 -35.81 63.47 -134.54
C GLU A 388 -35.51 63.82 -133.04
N GLU A 389 -34.39 63.65 -132.31
CA GLU A 389 -33.07 62.93 -132.31
C GLU A 389 -32.60 62.96 -130.81
N ALA A 390 -31.77 62.10 -130.20
CA ALA A 390 -31.22 60.77 -130.51
C ALA A 390 -30.74 60.10 -129.18
N ASN A 391 -30.78 58.76 -129.04
CA ASN A 391 -30.06 58.00 -127.99
C ASN A 391 -30.02 56.50 -128.37
N ILE A 392 -29.01 55.72 -127.91
CA ILE A 392 -28.80 54.33 -128.36
C ILE A 392 -28.63 53.36 -127.17
N CYS A 393 -29.31 52.21 -127.21
CA CYS A 393 -29.14 51.14 -126.23
C CYS A 393 -29.51 49.74 -126.79
N SER A 394 -28.72 48.73 -126.39
CA SER A 394 -29.09 47.32 -126.18
C SER A 394 -29.72 46.42 -127.27
N VAL A 395 -29.02 45.29 -127.48
CA VAL A 395 -29.56 43.90 -127.46
C VAL A 395 -30.36 43.39 -128.67
N ASN A 396 -29.77 42.40 -129.35
CA ASN A 396 -30.30 41.08 -129.77
C ASN A 396 -31.77 40.97 -130.26
N GLN A 397 -32.11 40.26 -131.34
CA GLN A 397 -31.39 39.19 -132.07
C GLN A 397 -32.21 38.77 -133.32
N ILE A 398 -31.63 37.87 -134.16
CA ILE A 398 -32.33 37.00 -135.15
C ILE A 398 -32.94 37.75 -136.35
N SER A 399 -32.22 37.95 -137.47
CA SER A 399 -31.84 37.00 -138.56
C SER A 399 -32.91 36.69 -139.61
N ASP A 400 -32.43 36.58 -140.86
CA ASP A 400 -32.85 35.69 -141.96
C ASP A 400 -34.37 35.47 -142.20
N ARG A 401 -34.93 35.56 -143.41
CA ARG A 401 -34.44 35.68 -144.80
C ARG A 401 -35.70 35.89 -145.68
N HIS A 402 -35.69 36.22 -146.98
CA HIS A 402 -34.70 36.40 -148.04
C HIS A 402 -35.38 37.25 -149.16
N ASN A 403 -34.60 37.78 -150.10
CA ASN A 403 -34.90 37.85 -151.53
C ASN A 403 -36.31 38.27 -152.04
N SER A 404 -36.29 39.43 -152.73
CA SER A 404 -36.32 39.48 -154.21
C SER A 404 -37.63 39.87 -154.92
N LEU A 405 -37.54 41.00 -155.64
CA LEU A 405 -38.18 41.33 -156.93
C LEU A 405 -39.73 41.38 -156.97
N CYS A 406 -40.26 42.54 -157.29
CA CYS A 406 -40.61 42.93 -158.68
C CYS A 406 -40.64 44.48 -158.75
N ALA A 407 -40.11 45.17 -159.78
CA ALA A 407 -40.16 45.04 -161.24
C ALA A 407 -41.36 45.78 -161.87
N SER A 408 -41.23 46.11 -163.16
CA SER A 408 -42.16 46.87 -164.00
C SER A 408 -42.30 48.39 -163.68
N GLU A 409 -42.53 49.28 -164.65
CA GLU A 409 -42.67 49.09 -166.10
C GLU A 409 -42.20 50.32 -166.93
N ASP A 410 -42.29 50.16 -168.26
CA ASP A 410 -41.95 51.06 -169.40
C ASP A 410 -40.53 50.95 -170.03
N LEU A 411 -40.34 50.99 -171.36
CA LEU A 411 -41.27 50.74 -172.49
C LEU A 411 -40.54 50.38 -173.84
N LYS A 412 -41.20 49.55 -174.66
CA LYS A 412 -41.29 49.49 -176.15
C LYS A 412 -40.06 49.68 -177.10
N THR A 413 -39.84 48.60 -177.89
CA THR A 413 -39.64 48.56 -179.38
C THR A 413 -38.34 49.09 -180.03
N SER A 414 -37.87 48.59 -181.20
CA SER A 414 -38.11 47.32 -181.95
C SER A 414 -37.15 47.21 -183.18
N MET A 415 -36.87 45.98 -183.63
CA MET A 415 -36.36 45.54 -184.96
C MET A 415 -35.10 46.19 -185.60
N GLU A 416 -34.22 45.35 -186.15
CA GLU A 416 -33.13 45.72 -187.08
C GLU A 416 -33.43 45.32 -188.54
N LYS A 417 -32.70 45.92 -189.50
CA LYS A 417 -32.38 45.38 -190.86
C LYS A 417 -33.56 45.38 -191.86
N PRO A 418 -33.35 45.28 -193.20
CA PRO A 418 -32.21 44.68 -193.94
C PRO A 418 -31.45 45.63 -194.91
N GLN A 419 -30.71 45.05 -195.86
CA GLN A 419 -29.59 45.68 -196.60
C GLN A 419 -29.75 45.64 -198.14
N SER A 420 -29.04 46.58 -198.81
CA SER A 420 -28.50 46.53 -200.19
C SER A 420 -29.43 46.27 -201.41
N ALA A 421 -29.53 47.28 -202.29
CA ALA A 421 -29.01 47.35 -203.68
C ALA A 421 -29.21 46.15 -204.67
N ASP A 422 -29.32 46.31 -206.00
CA ASP A 422 -29.01 47.48 -206.85
C ASP A 422 -29.62 47.42 -208.28
N THR A 423 -29.54 48.54 -209.02
CA THR A 423 -29.61 48.72 -210.50
C THR A 423 -30.91 48.45 -211.29
N ASN A 424 -31.01 49.11 -212.46
CA ASN A 424 -32.12 49.07 -213.42
C ASN A 424 -31.60 49.40 -214.85
N ARG A 425 -32.07 48.74 -215.92
CA ARG A 425 -31.85 49.15 -217.33
C ARG A 425 -32.89 48.56 -218.30
N GLU A 426 -33.10 49.24 -219.43
CA GLU A 426 -34.28 49.16 -220.31
C GLU A 426 -34.20 48.09 -221.43
N GLY A 427 -35.36 47.66 -221.97
CA GLY A 427 -35.46 46.83 -223.18
C GLY A 427 -36.91 46.51 -223.62
N GLN A 428 -37.26 46.82 -224.87
CA GLN A 428 -38.60 46.88 -225.49
C GLN A 428 -39.38 45.55 -225.63
N GLU A 429 -40.73 45.67 -225.70
CA GLU A 429 -41.79 44.92 -226.46
C GLU A 429 -41.68 43.41 -226.84
N PRO A 430 -42.82 42.71 -227.14
CA PRO A 430 -44.25 43.00 -226.94
C PRO A 430 -44.99 41.90 -226.12
N VAL A 431 -46.34 41.90 -226.14
CA VAL A 431 -47.18 41.16 -225.16
C VAL A 431 -47.60 39.75 -225.59
N SER A 432 -47.24 38.73 -224.79
CA SER A 432 -47.95 37.43 -224.74
C SER A 432 -47.74 36.61 -223.44
N GLU A 433 -46.55 36.63 -222.84
CA GLU A 433 -46.13 35.65 -221.80
C GLU A 433 -46.71 35.85 -220.38
N ARG A 434 -47.58 36.86 -220.17
CA ARG A 434 -47.89 37.43 -218.84
C ARG A 434 -48.65 36.51 -217.86
N LEU A 435 -49.14 35.34 -218.29
CA LEU A 435 -50.01 34.47 -217.47
C LEU A 435 -49.24 33.46 -216.59
N ILE A 436 -48.02 33.04 -216.98
CA ILE A 436 -47.31 31.91 -216.36
C ILE A 436 -46.53 32.30 -215.08
N THR A 437 -46.33 33.59 -214.83
CA THR A 437 -45.56 34.07 -213.66
C THR A 437 -46.37 34.03 -212.37
N LEU A 438 -47.66 34.39 -212.41
CA LEU A 438 -48.49 34.63 -211.22
C LEU A 438 -48.72 33.38 -210.34
N GLU A 439 -48.77 32.19 -210.94
CA GLU A 439 -48.98 30.94 -210.18
C GLU A 439 -47.78 30.57 -209.30
N LYS A 440 -46.56 31.02 -209.64
CA LYS A 440 -45.34 30.65 -208.92
C LYS A 440 -45.13 31.51 -207.66
N GLU A 441 -45.52 32.78 -207.70
CA GLU A 441 -45.37 33.73 -206.59
C GLU A 441 -46.20 33.30 -205.37
N ASN A 442 -47.45 32.87 -205.59
CA ASN A 442 -48.36 32.44 -204.53
C ASN A 442 -47.85 31.20 -203.77
N GLY A 443 -47.08 30.34 -204.45
CA GLY A 443 -46.41 29.18 -203.83
C GLY A 443 -45.18 29.52 -202.97
N MET A 444 -44.61 30.72 -203.10
CA MET A 444 -43.47 31.17 -202.27
C MET A 444 -43.95 31.63 -200.89
N LEU A 445 -44.94 32.52 -200.87
CA LEU A 445 -45.46 33.19 -199.65
C LEU A 445 -45.95 32.20 -198.56
N LEU A 446 -46.54 31.07 -198.96
CA LEU A 446 -46.97 30.03 -198.02
C LEU A 446 -45.79 29.40 -197.24
N ARG A 447 -44.61 29.27 -197.86
CA ARG A 447 -43.42 28.71 -197.20
C ARG A 447 -42.81 29.71 -196.21
N GLU A 448 -42.79 30.99 -196.56
CA GLU A 448 -42.29 32.06 -195.69
C GLU A 448 -43.13 32.16 -194.41
N ARG A 449 -44.46 32.07 -194.53
CA ARG A 449 -45.38 31.99 -193.37
C ARG A 449 -45.00 30.86 -192.42
N ASP A 450 -44.74 29.66 -192.95
CA ASP A 450 -44.49 28.47 -192.12
C ASP A 450 -43.08 28.50 -191.47
N VAL A 451 -42.11 29.16 -192.12
CA VAL A 451 -40.81 29.47 -191.50
C VAL A 451 -40.97 30.49 -190.35
N LEU A 452 -41.75 31.56 -190.54
CA LEU A 452 -41.99 32.56 -189.49
C LEU A 452 -42.74 31.98 -188.28
N LEU A 453 -43.74 31.11 -188.52
CA LEU A 453 -44.43 30.37 -187.45
C LEU A 453 -43.46 29.44 -186.69
N SER A 454 -42.52 28.81 -187.40
CA SER A 454 -41.49 27.95 -186.79
C SER A 454 -40.50 28.76 -185.93
N GLN A 455 -40.07 29.93 -186.40
CA GLN A 455 -39.22 30.85 -185.62
C GLN A 455 -39.94 31.39 -184.38
N LEU A 456 -41.22 31.75 -184.51
CA LEU A 456 -42.04 32.18 -183.37
C LEU A 456 -42.13 31.05 -182.32
N ALA A 457 -42.43 29.82 -182.74
CA ALA A 457 -42.48 28.66 -181.85
C ALA A 457 -41.14 28.40 -181.13
N GLN A 458 -40.00 28.53 -181.82
CA GLN A 458 -38.66 28.41 -181.22
C GLN A 458 -38.39 29.52 -180.19
N SER A 459 -38.77 30.77 -180.50
CA SER A 459 -38.64 31.88 -179.53
C SER A 459 -39.52 31.65 -178.29
N GLN A 460 -40.69 31.05 -178.47
CA GLN A 460 -41.67 30.82 -177.41
C GLN A 460 -41.26 29.65 -176.49
N THR A 461 -40.62 28.60 -177.02
CA THR A 461 -40.02 27.53 -176.20
C THR A 461 -38.73 27.95 -175.51
N ALA A 462 -37.90 28.80 -176.13
CA ALA A 462 -36.78 29.44 -175.42
C ALA A 462 -37.29 30.29 -174.24
N CYS A 463 -38.38 31.04 -174.44
CA CYS A 463 -39.03 31.81 -173.39
C CYS A 463 -39.74 30.96 -172.32
N SER A 464 -40.13 29.71 -172.58
CA SER A 464 -40.64 28.81 -171.53
C SER A 464 -39.49 28.20 -170.73
N GLN A 465 -38.42 27.76 -171.40
CA GLN A 465 -37.21 27.24 -170.75
C GLN A 465 -36.55 28.27 -169.82
N LEU A 466 -36.46 29.54 -170.25
CA LEU A 466 -35.93 30.62 -169.38
C LEU A 466 -36.85 30.92 -168.18
N ARG A 467 -38.17 30.77 -168.32
CA ARG A 467 -39.11 30.87 -167.17
C ARG A 467 -38.99 29.69 -166.23
N GLU A 468 -38.78 28.47 -166.74
CA GLU A 468 -38.52 27.28 -165.91
C GLU A 468 -37.18 27.37 -165.16
N GLN A 469 -36.14 27.92 -165.80
CA GLN A 469 -34.87 28.25 -165.15
C GLN A 469 -35.05 29.33 -164.07
N LEU A 470 -35.81 30.39 -164.36
CA LEU A 470 -36.12 31.42 -163.36
C LEU A 470 -36.90 30.83 -162.17
N HIS A 471 -37.93 30.03 -162.41
CA HIS A 471 -38.73 29.39 -161.36
C HIS A 471 -37.96 28.34 -160.56
N THR A 472 -37.03 27.61 -161.18
CA THR A 472 -36.14 26.70 -160.44
C THR A 472 -35.13 27.46 -159.60
N VAL A 473 -34.55 28.57 -160.08
CA VAL A 473 -33.70 29.45 -159.25
C VAL A 473 -34.48 30.10 -158.11
N GLN A 474 -35.70 30.57 -158.35
CA GLN A 474 -36.60 31.08 -157.31
C GLN A 474 -36.89 30.00 -156.24
N ARG A 475 -37.21 28.76 -156.65
CA ARG A 475 -37.39 27.63 -155.71
C ARG A 475 -36.13 27.33 -154.92
N HIS A 476 -34.94 27.34 -155.53
CA HIS A 476 -33.68 27.17 -154.79
C HIS A 476 -33.44 28.32 -153.80
N SER A 477 -33.75 29.56 -154.15
CA SER A 477 -33.70 30.70 -153.23
C SER A 477 -34.65 30.52 -152.04
N ILE A 478 -35.86 30.01 -152.26
CA ILE A 478 -36.85 29.73 -151.20
C ILE A 478 -36.40 28.54 -150.33
N CYS A 479 -35.86 27.46 -150.91
CA CYS A 479 -35.28 26.37 -150.14
C CYS A 479 -34.07 26.82 -149.30
N LEU A 480 -33.25 27.76 -149.79
CA LEU A 480 -32.14 28.35 -149.03
C LEU A 480 -32.63 29.36 -147.97
N GLN A 481 -33.75 30.04 -148.20
CA GLN A 481 -34.46 30.86 -147.21
C GLN A 481 -34.92 29.98 -146.06
N GLU A 482 -35.71 28.96 -146.37
CA GLU A 482 -36.18 27.96 -145.41
C GLU A 482 -35.04 27.24 -144.66
N ASN A 483 -33.97 26.85 -145.35
CA ASN A 483 -32.89 26.10 -144.70
C ASN A 483 -32.10 26.97 -143.71
N CYS A 484 -31.95 28.26 -143.97
CA CYS A 484 -31.30 29.16 -143.02
C CYS A 484 -32.24 29.69 -141.94
N THR A 485 -33.55 29.83 -142.16
CA THR A 485 -34.48 30.02 -141.03
C THR A 485 -34.52 28.78 -140.14
N LYS A 486 -34.54 27.56 -140.70
CA LYS A 486 -34.41 26.30 -139.93
C LYS A 486 -33.10 26.21 -139.16
N LEU A 487 -31.96 26.60 -139.75
CA LEU A 487 -30.68 26.66 -139.04
C LEU A 487 -30.67 27.73 -137.93
N GLN A 488 -31.35 28.86 -138.15
CA GLN A 488 -31.48 29.90 -137.14
C GLN A 488 -32.41 29.50 -135.99
N ASP A 489 -33.52 28.82 -136.27
CA ASP A 489 -34.39 28.19 -135.29
C ASP A 489 -33.63 27.16 -134.43
N LEU A 490 -32.68 26.44 -135.02
CA LEU A 490 -31.82 25.50 -134.30
C LEU A 490 -30.74 26.24 -133.47
N ASN A 491 -30.12 27.27 -134.03
CA ASN A 491 -29.12 28.10 -133.33
C ASN A 491 -29.74 28.80 -132.11
N THR A 492 -30.94 29.35 -132.26
CA THR A 492 -31.69 29.99 -131.16
C THR A 492 -32.14 29.00 -130.09
N LYS A 493 -32.62 27.80 -130.47
CA LYS A 493 -32.90 26.71 -129.52
C LYS A 493 -31.64 26.32 -128.75
N LEU A 494 -30.50 26.14 -129.43
CA LEU A 494 -29.22 25.84 -128.79
C LEU A 494 -28.73 26.97 -127.87
N GLN A 495 -28.95 28.25 -128.22
CA GLN A 495 -28.65 29.37 -127.33
C GLN A 495 -29.57 29.42 -126.10
N VAL A 496 -30.86 29.13 -126.25
CA VAL A 496 -31.81 29.03 -125.13
C VAL A 496 -31.51 27.82 -124.24
N GLU A 497 -31.11 26.69 -124.83
CA GLU A 497 -30.64 25.51 -124.10
C GLU A 497 -29.32 25.81 -123.37
N GLN A 498 -28.37 26.51 -124.00
CA GLN A 498 -27.12 26.93 -123.36
C GLN A 498 -27.37 27.94 -122.22
N ALA A 499 -28.31 28.87 -122.38
CA ALA A 499 -28.73 29.80 -121.32
C ALA A 499 -29.45 29.07 -120.17
N SER A 500 -30.33 28.11 -120.50
CA SER A 500 -31.03 27.28 -119.52
C SER A 500 -30.06 26.38 -118.74
N LEU A 501 -29.15 25.68 -119.42
CA LEU A 501 -28.14 24.82 -118.82
C LEU A 501 -27.12 25.60 -118.00
N SER A 502 -26.70 26.79 -118.45
CA SER A 502 -25.80 27.65 -117.64
C SER A 502 -26.50 28.25 -116.42
N SER A 503 -27.78 28.61 -116.51
CA SER A 503 -28.60 29.01 -115.36
C SER A 503 -28.81 27.84 -114.38
N GLN A 504 -29.11 26.64 -114.87
CA GLN A 504 -29.24 25.44 -114.06
C GLN A 504 -27.90 25.10 -113.37
N HIS A 505 -26.79 25.10 -114.10
CA HIS A 505 -25.44 24.89 -113.58
C HIS A 505 -25.07 25.95 -112.52
N ALA A 506 -25.38 27.23 -112.74
CA ALA A 506 -25.20 28.27 -111.74
C ALA A 506 -26.03 28.02 -110.47
N SER A 507 -27.29 27.57 -110.61
CA SER A 507 -28.14 27.22 -109.46
C SER A 507 -27.64 25.99 -108.70
N VAL A 508 -27.08 24.99 -109.40
CA VAL A 508 -26.47 23.81 -108.79
C VAL A 508 -25.18 24.21 -108.05
N LEU A 509 -24.31 25.01 -108.67
CA LEU A 509 -23.11 25.54 -107.99
C LEU A 509 -23.46 26.41 -106.77
N ALA A 510 -24.52 27.21 -106.83
CA ALA A 510 -25.01 27.96 -105.67
C ALA A 510 -25.45 27.00 -104.54
N ARG A 511 -26.25 25.97 -104.86
CA ARG A 511 -26.67 24.95 -103.89
C ARG A 511 -25.52 24.11 -103.34
N CYS A 512 -24.49 23.80 -104.15
CA CYS A 512 -23.28 23.13 -103.68
C CYS A 512 -22.54 24.02 -102.67
N ARG A 513 -22.30 25.30 -103.00
CA ARG A 513 -21.67 26.27 -102.08
C ARG A 513 -22.47 26.48 -100.80
N GLU A 514 -23.80 26.57 -100.87
CA GLU A 514 -24.63 26.60 -99.67
C GLU A 514 -24.47 25.32 -98.83
N SER A 515 -24.36 24.15 -99.46
CA SER A 515 -24.16 22.88 -98.76
C SER A 515 -22.77 22.79 -98.13
N GLU A 516 -21.73 23.24 -98.85
CA GLU A 516 -20.35 23.35 -98.35
C GLU A 516 -20.27 24.28 -97.14
N VAL A 517 -20.94 25.44 -97.19
CA VAL A 517 -21.05 26.37 -96.06
C VAL A 517 -21.84 25.76 -94.90
N ARG A 518 -22.96 25.07 -95.14
CA ARG A 518 -23.72 24.36 -94.09
C ARG A 518 -22.91 23.24 -93.44
N CYS A 519 -22.12 22.49 -94.20
CA CYS A 519 -21.19 21.52 -93.64
C CYS A 519 -20.11 22.21 -92.79
N ALA A 520 -19.53 23.32 -93.28
CA ALA A 520 -18.52 24.07 -92.54
C ALA A 520 -19.06 24.69 -91.23
N THR A 521 -20.32 25.16 -91.20
CA THR A 521 -20.94 25.65 -89.96
C THR A 521 -21.23 24.51 -88.98
N LEU A 522 -21.79 23.39 -89.44
CA LEU A 522 -22.02 22.21 -88.59
C LEU A 522 -20.72 21.60 -88.06
N GLU A 523 -19.65 21.62 -88.86
CA GLU A 523 -18.30 21.27 -88.40
C GLU A 523 -17.76 22.25 -87.34
N ALA A 524 -18.01 23.56 -87.50
CA ALA A 524 -17.60 24.56 -86.52
C ALA A 524 -18.37 24.40 -85.20
N GLU A 525 -19.70 24.21 -85.27
CA GLU A 525 -20.56 23.90 -84.12
C GLU A 525 -20.11 22.62 -83.43
N SER A 526 -19.82 21.54 -84.17
CA SER A 526 -19.28 20.29 -83.62
C SER A 526 -17.95 20.50 -82.89
N LYS A 527 -17.05 21.31 -83.45
CA LYS A 527 -15.76 21.70 -82.83
C LYS A 527 -15.95 22.60 -81.60
N VAL A 528 -17.04 23.35 -81.50
CA VAL A 528 -17.42 24.12 -80.28
C VAL A 528 -17.97 23.17 -79.21
N TRP A 529 -18.94 22.31 -79.55
CA TRP A 529 -19.48 21.31 -78.61
C TRP A 529 -18.40 20.36 -78.08
N GLN A 530 -17.41 19.98 -78.90
CA GLN A 530 -16.26 19.21 -78.45
C GLN A 530 -15.44 19.99 -77.40
N LYS A 531 -15.14 21.27 -77.65
CA LYS A 531 -14.42 22.12 -76.67
C LYS A 531 -15.19 22.33 -75.39
N GLU A 532 -16.49 22.61 -75.45
CA GLU A 532 -17.35 22.74 -74.27
C GLU A 532 -17.38 21.44 -73.44
N ARG A 533 -17.38 20.29 -74.11
CA ARG A 533 -17.27 18.97 -73.47
C ARG A 533 -15.89 18.79 -72.82
N GLU A 534 -14.80 19.10 -73.52
CA GLU A 534 -13.43 19.03 -72.99
C GLU A 534 -13.23 19.96 -71.79
N GLU A 535 -13.72 21.20 -71.85
CA GLU A 535 -13.75 22.12 -70.72
C GLU A 535 -14.63 21.60 -69.57
N SER A 536 -15.79 21.01 -69.86
CA SER A 536 -16.65 20.43 -68.82
C SER A 536 -15.95 19.26 -68.11
N PHE A 537 -15.20 18.45 -68.86
CA PHE A 537 -14.39 17.37 -68.32
C PHE A 537 -13.25 17.91 -67.45
N VAL A 538 -12.53 18.95 -67.89
CA VAL A 538 -11.50 19.63 -67.08
C VAL A 538 -12.09 20.24 -65.80
N ARG A 539 -13.29 20.86 -65.88
CA ARG A 539 -14.01 21.37 -64.69
C ARG A 539 -14.38 20.24 -63.71
N VAL A 540 -14.89 19.11 -64.21
CA VAL A 540 -15.22 17.93 -63.39
C VAL A 540 -13.97 17.29 -62.78
N GLU A 541 -12.87 17.15 -63.53
CA GLU A 541 -11.63 16.63 -62.96
C GLU A 541 -11.00 17.57 -61.93
N ALA A 542 -11.10 18.89 -62.11
CA ALA A 542 -10.64 19.87 -61.13
C ALA A 542 -11.41 19.71 -59.81
N LEU A 543 -12.75 19.69 -59.88
CA LEU A 543 -13.62 19.41 -58.73
C LEU A 543 -13.32 18.05 -58.08
N ARG A 544 -13.00 17.01 -58.87
CA ARG A 544 -12.58 15.70 -58.35
C ARG A 544 -11.26 15.80 -57.58
N ARG A 545 -10.25 16.48 -58.13
CA ARG A 545 -8.94 16.69 -57.47
C ARG A 545 -9.07 17.53 -56.20
N ASP A 546 -9.96 18.53 -56.19
CA ASP A 546 -10.23 19.35 -55.00
C ASP A 546 -11.04 18.60 -53.94
N HIS A 547 -11.97 17.73 -54.33
CA HIS A 547 -12.60 16.79 -53.40
C HIS A 547 -11.57 15.79 -52.83
N GLU A 548 -10.68 15.22 -53.65
CA GLU A 548 -9.60 14.34 -53.18
C GLU A 548 -8.66 15.06 -52.19
N ARG A 549 -8.33 16.34 -52.44
CA ARG A 549 -7.57 17.20 -51.52
C ARG A 549 -8.31 17.45 -50.20
N LEU A 550 -9.62 17.70 -50.25
CA LEU A 550 -10.46 17.90 -49.07
C LEU A 550 -10.57 16.62 -48.24
N THR A 551 -10.84 15.47 -48.87
CA THR A 551 -10.88 14.17 -48.19
C THR A 551 -9.52 13.80 -47.57
N ALA A 552 -8.41 14.09 -48.26
CA ALA A 552 -7.06 13.89 -47.70
C ALA A 552 -6.72 14.87 -46.56
N LEU A 553 -7.35 16.06 -46.50
CA LEU A 553 -7.27 16.97 -45.36
C LEU A 553 -8.14 16.48 -44.19
N GLN A 554 -9.35 15.99 -44.46
CA GLN A 554 -10.23 15.40 -43.44
C GLN A 554 -9.57 14.18 -42.78
N GLN A 555 -9.02 13.25 -43.56
CA GLN A 555 -8.30 12.08 -43.04
C GLN A 555 -7.06 12.46 -42.18
N ARG A 556 -6.39 13.57 -42.51
CA ARG A 556 -5.30 14.10 -41.67
C ARG A 556 -5.83 14.71 -40.38
N GLN A 557 -6.90 15.49 -40.44
CA GLN A 557 -7.54 16.07 -39.26
C GLN A 557 -8.12 15.00 -38.34
N GLU A 558 -8.69 13.93 -38.88
CA GLU A 558 -9.15 12.75 -38.16
C GLU A 558 -7.97 12.06 -37.44
N ALA A 559 -6.88 11.76 -38.15
CA ALA A 559 -5.68 11.17 -37.57
C ALA A 559 -5.00 12.08 -36.52
N GLU A 560 -4.94 13.40 -36.76
CA GLU A 560 -4.44 14.39 -35.80
C GLU A 560 -5.31 14.43 -34.54
N LEU A 561 -6.64 14.36 -34.67
CA LEU A 561 -7.56 14.32 -33.53
C LEU A 561 -7.43 13.01 -32.74
N ASP A 562 -7.35 11.86 -33.41
CA ASP A 562 -7.12 10.56 -32.78
C ASP A 562 -5.77 10.56 -32.05
N GLU A 563 -4.71 11.11 -32.64
CA GLU A 563 -3.42 11.32 -31.98
C GLU A 563 -3.55 12.18 -30.71
N GLN A 564 -4.35 13.27 -30.73
CA GLN A 564 -4.56 14.09 -29.52
C GLN A 564 -5.40 13.37 -28.46
N LEU A 565 -6.40 12.59 -28.87
CA LEU A 565 -7.17 11.73 -27.97
C LEU A 565 -6.27 10.68 -27.31
N ASP A 566 -5.31 10.13 -28.05
CA ASP A 566 -4.37 9.13 -27.57
C ASP A 566 -3.27 9.75 -26.68
N LYS A 567 -2.80 10.96 -26.99
CA LYS A 567 -1.93 11.76 -26.11
C LYS A 567 -2.65 12.11 -24.80
N TYR A 568 -3.93 12.46 -24.85
CA TYR A 568 -4.77 12.67 -23.68
C TYR A 568 -5.05 11.37 -22.91
N SER A 569 -5.26 10.23 -23.58
CA SER A 569 -5.48 8.93 -22.93
C SER A 569 -4.25 8.50 -22.12
N LYS A 570 -3.05 8.66 -22.72
CA LYS A 570 -1.73 8.43 -22.10
C LYS A 570 -1.44 9.39 -20.95
N LEU A 571 -1.75 10.68 -21.10
CA LEU A 571 -1.62 11.67 -20.01
C LEU A 571 -2.57 11.36 -18.85
N LYS A 572 -3.80 10.90 -19.14
CA LYS A 572 -4.82 10.55 -18.15
C LYS A 572 -4.53 9.25 -17.42
N SER A 573 -3.94 8.26 -18.07
CA SER A 573 -3.44 7.04 -17.41
C SER A 573 -2.19 7.34 -16.56
N SER A 574 -1.30 8.23 -17.03
CA SER A 574 -0.17 8.75 -16.24
C SER A 574 -0.64 9.50 -14.99
N SER A 575 -1.61 10.42 -15.10
CA SER A 575 -2.22 11.10 -13.94
C SER A 575 -2.75 10.09 -12.93
N ARG A 576 -3.56 9.11 -13.37
CA ARG A 576 -4.09 8.05 -12.50
C ARG A 576 -2.99 7.21 -11.84
N SER A 577 -1.89 6.94 -12.53
CA SER A 577 -0.72 6.24 -11.97
C SER A 577 -0.02 7.07 -10.90
N MET A 578 0.19 8.37 -11.15
CA MET A 578 0.76 9.29 -10.16
C MET A 578 -0.17 9.47 -8.96
N GLU A 579 -1.48 9.61 -9.16
CA GLU A 579 -2.49 9.67 -8.11
C GLU A 579 -2.52 8.39 -7.25
N ALA A 580 -2.29 7.22 -7.84
CA ALA A 580 -2.13 5.96 -7.09
C ALA A 580 -0.83 5.97 -6.28
N GLN A 581 0.31 6.34 -6.88
CA GLN A 581 1.59 6.45 -6.18
C GLN A 581 1.53 7.46 -5.02
N TYR A 582 0.83 8.59 -5.17
CA TYR A 582 0.61 9.55 -4.08
C TYR A 582 -0.22 8.94 -2.94
N LYS A 583 -1.27 8.16 -3.24
CA LYS A 583 -2.08 7.46 -2.22
C LYS A 583 -1.28 6.36 -1.52
N ASP A 584 -0.46 5.61 -2.24
CA ASP A 584 0.44 4.60 -1.66
C ASP A 584 1.50 5.24 -0.75
N LEU A 585 2.05 6.39 -1.14
CA LEU A 585 2.97 7.17 -0.30
C LEU A 585 2.27 7.78 0.92
N GLU A 586 1.03 8.26 0.78
CA GLU A 586 0.22 8.77 1.89
C GLU A 586 -0.14 7.65 2.88
N ALA A 587 -0.45 6.44 2.40
CA ALA A 587 -0.68 5.25 3.22
C ALA A 587 0.59 4.86 4.00
N ARG A 588 1.73 4.71 3.32
CA ARG A 588 3.03 4.42 3.96
C ARG A 588 3.45 5.50 4.95
N HIS A 589 3.11 6.77 4.71
CA HIS A 589 3.36 7.84 5.66
C HIS A 589 2.51 7.69 6.94
N LYS A 590 1.23 7.30 6.81
CA LYS A 590 0.36 6.99 7.97
C LYS A 590 0.89 5.78 8.75
N GLU A 591 1.23 4.69 8.07
CA GLU A 591 1.85 3.50 8.67
C GLU A 591 3.14 3.84 9.45
N LEU A 592 4.01 4.69 8.88
CA LEU A 592 5.23 5.16 9.55
C LEU A 592 4.93 6.06 10.77
N MET A 593 3.88 6.88 10.70
CA MET A 593 3.45 7.72 11.83
C MET A 593 2.80 6.90 12.96
N GLU A 594 2.04 5.86 12.62
CA GLU A 594 1.48 4.90 13.58
C GLU A 594 2.59 4.05 14.23
N SER A 595 3.51 3.52 13.43
CA SER A 595 4.70 2.79 13.92
C SER A 595 5.56 3.67 14.84
N LYS A 596 5.77 4.94 14.47
CA LYS A 596 6.43 5.92 15.34
C LYS A 596 5.67 6.14 16.66
N ALA A 597 4.35 6.29 16.62
CA ALA A 597 3.54 6.47 17.84
C ALA A 597 3.63 5.24 18.77
N GLN A 598 3.62 4.03 18.21
CA GLN A 598 3.82 2.77 18.94
C GLN A 598 5.22 2.68 19.56
N LEU A 599 6.27 3.10 18.85
CA LEU A 599 7.63 3.17 19.39
C LEU A 599 7.75 4.21 20.52
N GLU A 600 7.16 5.39 20.37
CA GLU A 600 7.10 6.39 21.44
C GLU A 600 6.30 5.90 22.66
N GLU A 601 5.28 5.05 22.47
CA GLU A 601 4.55 4.38 23.55
C GLU A 601 5.40 3.31 24.26
N ALA A 602 6.14 2.51 23.50
CA ALA A 602 7.09 1.54 24.05
C ALA A 602 8.21 2.23 24.84
N ASP A 603 8.79 3.32 24.33
CA ASP A 603 9.79 4.11 25.04
C ASP A 603 9.22 4.74 26.32
N ARG A 604 8.00 5.29 26.27
CA ARG A 604 7.29 5.79 27.47
C ARG A 604 7.04 4.68 28.50
N ALA A 605 6.67 3.47 28.07
CA ALA A 605 6.52 2.33 28.97
C ALA A 605 7.86 1.89 29.60
N ILE A 606 8.94 1.84 28.82
CA ILE A 606 10.30 1.54 29.29
C ILE A 606 10.81 2.60 30.27
N GLN A 607 10.53 3.88 30.03
CA GLN A 607 10.85 4.97 30.96
C GLN A 607 10.11 4.79 32.29
N LEU A 608 8.80 4.52 32.26
CA LEU A 608 8.01 4.29 33.47
C LEU A 608 8.45 3.04 34.25
N GLU A 609 8.92 1.98 33.59
CA GLU A 609 9.55 0.83 34.26
C GLU A 609 10.93 1.15 34.85
N ARG A 610 11.76 1.95 34.16
CA ARG A 610 13.04 2.43 34.72
C ARG A 610 12.80 3.23 35.99
N GLU A 611 11.86 4.19 35.98
CA GLU A 611 11.50 4.94 37.19
C GLU A 611 10.91 4.04 38.29
N ARG A 612 10.13 2.99 37.95
CA ARG A 612 9.64 2.02 38.95
C ARG A 612 10.79 1.27 39.61
N MET A 613 11.77 0.83 38.82
CA MET A 613 12.98 0.17 39.32
C MET A 613 13.85 1.12 40.15
N GLU A 614 14.02 2.37 39.72
CA GLU A 614 14.74 3.40 40.49
C GLU A 614 14.06 3.70 41.83
N ARG A 615 12.74 3.90 41.84
CA ARG A 615 11.95 4.08 43.07
C ARG A 615 12.04 2.85 43.98
N ALA A 616 11.94 1.64 43.44
CA ALA A 616 12.12 0.40 44.22
C ALA A 616 13.56 0.25 44.78
N MET A 617 14.59 0.73 44.07
CA MET A 617 15.97 0.77 44.57
C MET A 617 16.16 1.85 45.65
N GLN A 618 15.51 3.00 45.53
CA GLN A 618 15.49 4.04 46.57
C GLN A 618 14.84 3.50 47.85
N GLU A 619 13.65 2.90 47.77
CA GLU A 619 13.00 2.30 48.95
C GLU A 619 13.81 1.14 49.56
N ARG A 620 14.57 0.38 48.75
CA ARG A 620 15.50 -0.64 49.27
C ARG A 620 16.64 0.00 50.06
N ALA A 621 17.27 1.03 49.52
CA ALA A 621 18.32 1.78 50.21
C ALA A 621 17.80 2.52 51.47
N GLU A 622 16.52 2.88 51.53
CA GLU A 622 15.88 3.38 52.75
C GLU A 622 15.68 2.29 53.80
N ARG A 623 15.14 1.12 53.39
CA ARG A 623 15.00 -0.05 54.27
C ARG A 623 16.34 -0.59 54.78
N GLU A 624 17.40 -0.50 53.97
CA GLU A 624 18.77 -0.83 54.40
C GLU A 624 19.24 0.14 55.49
N LYS A 625 19.01 1.45 55.35
CA LYS A 625 19.29 2.45 56.40
C LYS A 625 18.41 2.27 57.65
N ASP A 626 17.16 1.80 57.50
CA ASP A 626 16.31 1.42 58.65
C ASP A 626 16.92 0.22 59.39
N LEU A 627 17.34 -0.82 58.67
CA LEU A 627 18.01 -1.99 59.24
C LEU A 627 19.35 -1.65 59.90
N GLU A 628 20.13 -0.73 59.33
CA GLU A 628 21.35 -0.21 59.96
C GLU A 628 21.05 0.57 61.24
N ARG A 629 20.02 1.41 61.25
CA ARG A 629 19.57 2.11 62.48
C ARG A 629 19.09 1.13 63.55
N LEU A 630 18.28 0.14 63.18
CA LEU A 630 17.80 -0.90 64.10
C LEU A 630 18.94 -1.79 64.62
N LYS A 631 19.98 -2.08 63.81
CA LYS A 631 21.21 -2.75 64.26
C LYS A 631 21.96 -1.89 65.28
N MET A 632 22.22 -0.62 64.98
CA MET A 632 22.88 0.31 65.90
C MET A 632 22.10 0.50 67.21
N GLU A 633 20.78 0.50 67.16
CA GLU A 633 19.92 0.51 68.35
C GLU A 633 20.01 -0.81 69.13
N ASN A 634 19.97 -1.97 68.46
CA ASN A 634 20.15 -3.27 69.08
C ASN A 634 21.52 -3.39 69.78
N ASP A 635 22.61 -3.02 69.11
CA ASP A 635 23.96 -2.98 69.67
C ASP A 635 24.05 -2.06 70.90
N ARG A 636 23.37 -0.90 70.88
CA ARG A 636 23.26 -0.01 72.04
C ARG A 636 22.49 -0.65 73.20
N TYR A 637 21.34 -1.27 72.95
CA TYR A 637 20.56 -1.97 73.98
C TYR A 637 21.34 -3.15 74.57
N VAL A 638 22.00 -3.95 73.73
CA VAL A 638 22.83 -5.09 74.14
C VAL A 638 24.05 -4.63 74.94
N ASN A 639 24.68 -3.51 74.59
CA ASN A 639 25.79 -2.98 75.38
C ASN A 639 25.31 -2.36 76.71
N LEU A 640 24.20 -1.63 76.72
CA LEU A 640 23.57 -1.15 77.96
C LEU A 640 23.16 -2.31 78.88
N GLN A 641 22.64 -3.41 78.32
CA GLN A 641 22.31 -4.61 79.09
C GLN A 641 23.58 -5.28 79.66
N LYS A 642 24.68 -5.36 78.91
CA LYS A 642 25.98 -5.85 79.42
C LYS A 642 26.49 -4.96 80.55
N GLU A 643 26.42 -3.64 80.41
CA GLU A 643 26.83 -2.67 81.44
C GLU A 643 25.96 -2.79 82.70
N GLN A 644 24.64 -2.92 82.54
CA GLN A 644 23.71 -3.19 83.64
C GLN A 644 24.07 -4.48 84.38
N VAL A 645 24.18 -5.61 83.69
CA VAL A 645 24.54 -6.91 84.30
C VAL A 645 25.93 -6.89 84.93
N GLN A 646 26.91 -6.17 84.35
CA GLN A 646 28.21 -5.96 84.98
C GLN A 646 28.10 -5.12 86.26
N SER A 647 27.30 -4.05 86.25
CA SER A 647 27.08 -3.20 87.44
C SER A 647 26.34 -3.94 88.56
N GLU A 648 25.34 -4.76 88.21
CA GLU A 648 24.63 -5.65 89.14
C GLU A 648 25.55 -6.71 89.72
N LEU A 649 26.41 -7.33 88.91
CA LEU A 649 27.40 -8.30 89.37
C LEU A 649 28.44 -7.64 90.30
N LEU A 650 28.91 -6.44 89.99
CA LEU A 650 29.81 -5.67 90.86
C LEU A 650 29.13 -5.26 92.17
N ALA A 651 27.84 -4.88 92.13
CA ALA A 651 27.04 -4.62 93.32
C ALA A 651 26.86 -5.88 94.18
N GLN A 652 26.53 -7.03 93.57
CA GLN A 652 26.46 -8.33 94.26
C GLN A 652 27.81 -8.72 94.88
N ILE A 653 28.92 -8.51 94.18
CA ILE A 653 30.27 -8.73 94.74
C ILE A 653 30.55 -7.78 95.91
N SER A 654 30.06 -6.54 95.87
CA SER A 654 30.20 -5.59 96.99
C SER A 654 29.35 -5.98 98.20
N VAL A 655 28.10 -6.43 97.99
CA VAL A 655 27.21 -6.97 99.03
C VAL A 655 27.83 -8.21 99.64
N LEU A 656 28.23 -9.21 98.85
CA LEU A 656 28.88 -10.44 99.34
C LEU A 656 30.18 -10.15 100.10
N ARG A 657 30.94 -9.11 99.73
CA ARG A 657 32.12 -8.65 100.51
C ARG A 657 31.71 -8.02 101.85
N SER A 658 30.62 -7.24 101.87
CA SER A 658 30.06 -6.67 103.10
C SER A 658 29.55 -7.78 104.03
N ASP A 659 28.80 -8.75 103.50
CA ASP A 659 28.26 -9.89 104.24
C ASP A 659 29.39 -10.79 104.78
N MET A 660 30.41 -11.08 103.97
CA MET A 660 31.60 -11.79 104.44
C MET A 660 32.34 -11.02 105.54
N SER A 661 32.36 -9.68 105.48
CA SER A 661 32.94 -8.84 106.53
C SER A 661 32.07 -8.84 107.81
N SER A 662 30.73 -8.82 107.68
CA SER A 662 29.83 -8.89 108.83
C SER A 662 29.90 -10.26 109.50
N VAL A 663 29.94 -11.35 108.75
CA VAL A 663 30.13 -12.72 109.27
C VAL A 663 31.51 -12.89 109.92
N GLN A 664 32.55 -12.21 109.44
CA GLN A 664 33.85 -12.16 110.13
C GLN A 664 33.79 -11.37 111.45
N LEU A 665 33.02 -10.28 111.51
CA LEU A 665 32.79 -9.52 112.75
C LEU A 665 31.91 -10.29 113.75
N GLU A 666 30.88 -11.00 113.28
CA GLU A 666 30.07 -11.90 114.13
C GLU A 666 30.89 -13.08 114.63
N ARG A 667 31.72 -13.70 113.78
CA ARG A 667 32.67 -14.75 114.19
C ARG A 667 33.61 -14.25 115.28
N THR A 668 34.30 -13.13 115.06
CA THR A 668 35.26 -12.60 116.05
C THR A 668 34.59 -12.13 117.33
N ARG A 669 33.35 -11.62 117.25
CA ARG A 669 32.49 -11.38 118.41
C ARG A 669 32.19 -12.66 119.18
N LEU A 670 31.74 -13.73 118.51
CA LEU A 670 31.44 -15.01 119.12
C LEU A 670 32.68 -15.70 119.70
N GLU A 671 33.85 -15.56 119.05
CA GLU A 671 35.15 -15.99 119.60
C GLU A 671 35.50 -15.23 120.88
N GLY A 672 35.17 -13.94 120.96
CA GLY A 672 35.29 -13.12 122.17
C GLY A 672 34.29 -13.49 123.28
N GLU A 673 33.04 -13.79 122.95
CA GLU A 673 32.03 -14.28 123.90
C GLU A 673 32.38 -15.68 124.43
N LEU A 674 32.88 -16.57 123.56
CA LEU A 674 33.41 -17.89 123.91
C LEU A 674 34.66 -17.79 124.80
N SER A 675 35.53 -16.81 124.58
CA SER A 675 36.69 -16.54 125.43
C SER A 675 36.27 -16.08 126.83
N LYS A 676 35.30 -15.17 126.94
CA LYS A 676 34.71 -14.76 128.23
C LYS A 676 34.06 -15.94 128.97
N LEU A 677 33.36 -16.83 128.26
CA LEU A 677 32.79 -18.04 128.85
C LEU A 677 33.87 -19.01 129.35
N LYS A 678 35.01 -19.13 128.65
CA LYS A 678 36.17 -19.90 129.13
C LYS A 678 36.79 -19.28 130.39
N GLU A 679 36.98 -17.97 130.42
CA GLU A 679 37.47 -17.25 131.61
C GLU A 679 36.52 -17.42 132.81
N GLN A 680 35.20 -17.32 132.57
CA GLN A 680 34.19 -17.57 133.60
C GLN A 680 34.23 -19.02 134.10
N ASN A 681 34.38 -20.01 133.21
CA ASN A 681 34.50 -21.41 133.62
C ASN A 681 35.78 -21.65 134.44
N GLN A 682 36.93 -21.14 133.99
CA GLN A 682 38.19 -21.21 134.74
C GLN A 682 38.09 -20.52 136.11
N GLN A 683 37.35 -19.42 136.22
CA GLN A 683 37.10 -18.74 137.49
C GLN A 683 36.16 -19.56 138.41
N LEU A 684 35.18 -20.28 137.84
CA LEU A 684 34.35 -21.24 138.57
C LEU A 684 35.17 -22.46 139.02
N ASP A 685 36.07 -22.99 138.19
CA ASP A 685 37.00 -24.07 138.52
C ASP A 685 37.92 -23.66 139.68
N LEU A 686 38.53 -22.45 139.61
CA LEU A 686 39.34 -21.89 140.70
C LEU A 686 38.53 -21.69 142.00
N ASN A 687 37.26 -21.28 141.90
CA ASN A 687 36.38 -21.16 143.07
C ASN A 687 35.97 -22.53 143.63
N ASN A 688 35.80 -23.55 142.79
CA ASN A 688 35.56 -24.93 143.21
C ASN A 688 36.80 -25.48 143.95
N VAL A 689 38.01 -25.29 143.41
CA VAL A 689 39.26 -25.66 144.08
C VAL A 689 39.43 -24.95 145.44
N ARG A 690 39.09 -23.65 145.53
CA ARG A 690 39.07 -22.91 146.81
C ARG A 690 38.07 -23.50 147.80
N LEU A 691 36.85 -23.82 147.36
CA LEU A 691 35.80 -24.39 148.20
C LEU A 691 36.16 -25.81 148.67
N ASN A 692 36.78 -26.62 147.81
CA ASN A 692 37.32 -27.94 148.14
C ASN A 692 38.45 -27.84 149.18
N SER A 693 39.35 -26.85 149.06
CA SER A 693 40.36 -26.58 150.08
C SER A 693 39.75 -26.17 151.44
N GLN A 694 38.70 -25.33 151.44
CA GLN A 694 37.95 -24.99 152.66
C GLN A 694 37.25 -26.22 153.27
N TYR A 695 36.67 -27.09 152.43
CA TYR A 695 36.04 -28.34 152.86
C TYR A 695 37.06 -29.34 153.45
N GLN A 696 38.25 -29.45 152.86
CA GLN A 696 39.36 -30.26 153.39
C GLN A 696 39.83 -29.73 154.75
N LEU A 697 40.00 -28.42 154.91
CA LEU A 697 40.37 -27.80 156.18
C LEU A 697 39.29 -28.02 157.26
N LEU A 698 38.01 -27.85 156.91
CA LEU A 698 36.89 -28.17 157.80
C LEU A 698 36.86 -29.65 158.20
N THR A 699 37.22 -30.55 157.29
CA THR A 699 37.30 -31.99 157.55
C THR A 699 38.47 -32.33 158.50
N GLN A 700 39.63 -31.69 158.33
CA GLN A 700 40.77 -31.81 159.24
C GLN A 700 40.43 -31.27 160.64
N LEU A 701 39.88 -30.05 160.73
CA LEU A 701 39.48 -29.45 162.01
C LEU A 701 38.42 -30.31 162.72
N LYS A 702 37.45 -30.86 161.99
CA LYS A 702 36.49 -31.83 162.53
C LYS A 702 37.19 -33.08 163.08
N GLY A 703 38.15 -33.65 162.34
CA GLY A 703 38.95 -34.79 162.79
C GLY A 703 39.67 -34.52 164.11
N ASN A 704 40.40 -33.40 164.20
CA ASN A 704 41.09 -32.98 165.41
C ASN A 704 40.13 -32.85 166.61
N MET A 705 38.97 -32.21 166.43
CA MET A 705 37.96 -32.08 167.48
C MET A 705 37.34 -33.44 167.89
N GLU A 706 37.21 -34.39 166.96
CA GLU A 706 36.78 -35.76 167.27
C GLU A 706 37.86 -36.56 168.02
N GLU A 707 39.14 -36.27 167.81
CA GLU A 707 40.27 -36.88 168.52
C GLU A 707 40.47 -36.31 169.93
N GLU A 708 40.43 -34.98 170.10
CA GLU A 708 40.44 -34.35 171.42
C GLU A 708 39.27 -34.83 172.29
N ASN A 709 38.08 -34.97 171.70
CA ASN A 709 36.90 -35.49 172.40
C ASN A 709 37.06 -36.96 172.82
N LYS A 710 37.68 -37.82 171.98
CA LYS A 710 38.06 -39.19 172.39
C LYS A 710 39.00 -39.17 173.58
N HIS A 711 40.05 -38.36 173.55
CA HIS A 711 41.02 -38.26 174.66
C HIS A 711 40.39 -37.72 175.95
N LEU A 712 39.46 -36.76 175.88
CA LEU A 712 38.69 -36.30 177.04
C LEU A 712 37.76 -37.39 177.59
N VAL A 713 37.17 -38.23 176.74
CA VAL A 713 36.39 -39.40 177.15
C VAL A 713 37.29 -40.48 177.80
N GLU A 714 38.48 -40.74 177.25
CA GLU A 714 39.47 -41.67 177.81
C GLU A 714 39.95 -41.23 179.20
N GLN A 715 40.26 -39.94 179.37
CA GLN A 715 40.61 -39.35 180.68
C GLN A 715 39.46 -39.48 181.69
N ASN A 716 38.22 -39.18 181.28
CA ASN A 716 37.04 -39.38 182.14
C ASN A 716 36.85 -40.87 182.52
N GLN A 717 37.09 -41.81 181.59
CA GLN A 717 37.04 -43.24 181.89
C GLN A 717 38.16 -43.68 182.86
N ALA A 718 39.36 -43.08 182.77
CA ALA A 718 40.44 -43.35 183.71
C ALA A 718 40.09 -42.84 185.13
N LEU A 719 39.65 -41.59 185.26
CA LEU A 719 39.19 -41.01 186.53
C LEU A 719 38.00 -41.77 187.13
N ALA A 720 37.09 -42.29 186.30
CA ALA A 720 35.98 -43.14 186.74
C ALA A 720 36.43 -44.56 187.17
N LYS A 721 37.57 -45.06 186.71
CA LYS A 721 38.18 -46.32 187.23
C LYS A 721 38.87 -46.06 188.56
N GLU A 722 39.61 -44.96 188.68
CA GLU A 722 40.27 -44.58 189.93
C GLU A 722 39.28 -44.31 191.08
N ASN A 723 38.17 -43.60 190.80
CA ASN A 723 37.10 -43.41 191.78
C ASN A 723 36.46 -44.73 192.25
N ARG A 724 36.33 -45.75 191.37
CA ARG A 724 35.89 -47.10 191.79
C ARG A 724 36.92 -47.75 192.71
N ALA A 725 38.20 -47.74 192.35
CA ALA A 725 39.27 -48.31 193.17
C ALA A 725 39.41 -47.62 194.55
N LEU A 726 39.10 -46.33 194.65
CA LEU A 726 39.03 -45.62 195.94
C LEU A 726 37.81 -46.04 196.78
N MET A 727 36.64 -46.20 196.15
CA MET A 727 35.45 -46.73 196.82
C MET A 727 35.63 -48.18 197.30
N GLU A 728 36.27 -49.02 196.48
CA GLU A 728 36.61 -50.42 196.82
C GLU A 728 37.52 -50.47 198.05
N ARG A 729 38.64 -49.73 198.06
CA ARG A 729 39.54 -49.61 199.23
C ARG A 729 38.82 -49.08 200.49
N SER A 730 37.87 -48.15 200.33
CA SER A 730 37.09 -47.62 201.45
C SER A 730 36.15 -48.67 202.05
N LEU A 731 35.51 -49.50 201.22
CA LEU A 731 34.69 -50.63 201.66
C LEU A 731 35.55 -51.69 202.35
N GLU A 732 36.70 -52.05 201.79
CA GLU A 732 37.65 -53.01 202.39
C GLU A 732 38.14 -52.55 203.76
N SER A 733 38.52 -51.28 203.91
CA SER A 733 38.94 -50.69 205.19
C SER A 733 37.81 -50.71 206.24
N ARG A 734 36.57 -50.40 205.84
CA ARG A 734 35.40 -50.46 206.73
C ARG A 734 35.12 -51.90 207.20
N ASP A 735 35.23 -52.87 206.30
CA ASP A 735 34.98 -54.28 206.62
C ASP A 735 36.11 -54.88 207.49
N GLN A 736 37.36 -54.42 207.34
CA GLN A 736 38.45 -54.70 208.29
C GLN A 736 38.12 -54.18 209.72
N HIS A 737 37.60 -52.96 209.84
CA HIS A 737 37.15 -52.44 211.14
C HIS A 737 35.97 -53.23 211.73
N HIS A 738 35.02 -53.68 210.91
CA HIS A 738 33.93 -54.55 211.37
C HIS A 738 34.41 -55.96 211.80
N ASN A 739 35.55 -56.43 211.28
CA ASN A 739 36.18 -57.66 211.78
C ASN A 739 36.83 -57.44 213.16
N GLN A 740 37.62 -56.37 213.31
CA GLN A 740 38.22 -55.99 214.60
C GLN A 740 37.15 -55.79 215.69
N GLN A 741 36.04 -55.13 215.38
CA GLN A 741 34.92 -54.95 216.31
C GLN A 741 34.32 -56.28 216.79
N ARG A 742 34.24 -57.31 215.93
CA ARG A 742 33.77 -58.65 216.34
C ARG A 742 34.75 -59.31 217.32
N GLU A 743 36.04 -59.27 217.04
CA GLU A 743 37.06 -59.86 217.91
C GLU A 743 37.08 -59.25 219.32
N TYR A 744 36.87 -57.92 219.44
CA TYR A 744 36.71 -57.27 220.75
C TYR A 744 35.42 -57.70 221.46
N LEU A 745 34.33 -57.89 220.72
CA LEU A 745 33.04 -58.32 221.26
C LEU A 745 33.12 -59.72 221.87
N ASP A 746 33.83 -60.64 221.21
CA ASP A 746 33.97 -62.02 221.67
C ASP A 746 34.89 -62.12 222.90
N LYS A 747 36.04 -61.42 222.91
CA LYS A 747 36.91 -61.29 224.11
C LYS A 747 36.13 -60.76 225.33
N LEU A 748 35.21 -59.82 225.11
CA LEU A 748 34.39 -59.23 226.17
C LEU A 748 33.26 -60.18 226.64
N ASN A 749 32.85 -61.15 225.83
CA ASN A 749 31.91 -62.20 226.23
C ASN A 749 32.56 -63.30 227.08
N GLU A 750 33.84 -63.58 226.89
CA GLU A 750 34.62 -64.48 227.75
C GLU A 750 34.77 -63.91 229.17
N LEU A 751 35.20 -62.64 229.30
CA LEU A 751 35.31 -61.96 230.61
C LEU A 751 33.97 -61.91 231.38
N ARG A 752 32.84 -61.84 230.66
CA ARG A 752 31.49 -61.93 231.28
C ARG A 752 31.23 -63.30 231.90
N ARG A 753 31.67 -64.40 231.29
CA ARG A 753 31.51 -65.77 231.83
C ARG A 753 32.35 -65.99 233.09
N GLU A 754 33.52 -65.38 233.17
CA GLU A 754 34.38 -65.45 234.37
C GLU A 754 33.79 -64.62 235.52
N LYS A 755 33.34 -63.39 235.24
CA LYS A 755 32.67 -62.54 236.23
C LYS A 755 31.43 -63.22 236.82
N GLN A 756 30.61 -63.90 236.00
CA GLN A 756 29.40 -64.58 236.46
C GLN A 756 29.71 -65.63 237.56
N LYS A 757 30.75 -66.44 237.37
CA LYS A 757 31.19 -67.49 238.33
C LYS A 757 31.69 -66.94 239.67
N LEU A 758 32.15 -65.68 239.71
CA LEU A 758 32.56 -64.99 240.93
C LEU A 758 31.37 -64.37 241.67
N VAL A 759 30.42 -63.78 240.94
CA VAL A 759 29.23 -63.15 241.53
C VAL A 759 28.37 -64.16 242.28
N GLU A 760 28.13 -65.34 241.71
CA GLU A 760 27.31 -66.39 242.33
C GLU A 760 27.89 -66.84 243.69
N LYS A 761 29.23 -67.01 243.79
CA LYS A 761 29.91 -67.37 245.05
C LYS A 761 29.85 -66.31 246.15
N ILE A 762 29.79 -65.03 245.79
CA ILE A 762 29.76 -63.93 246.78
C ILE A 762 28.35 -63.74 247.34
N MET A 763 27.31 -64.06 246.56
CA MET A 763 25.91 -63.91 246.99
C MET A 763 25.46 -64.96 248.00
N ASP A 764 26.07 -66.17 248.01
CA ASP A 764 25.71 -67.24 248.96
C ASP A 764 25.93 -66.89 250.45
N GLN A 765 26.82 -65.93 250.76
CA GLN A 765 27.14 -65.56 252.15
C GLN A 765 26.38 -64.33 252.69
N TYR A 766 25.63 -63.60 251.85
CA TYR A 766 24.87 -62.40 252.26
C TYR A 766 23.36 -62.60 252.32
N ARG A 767 22.91 -63.87 252.30
CA ARG A 767 21.49 -64.27 252.31
C ARG A 767 20.88 -64.30 253.73
N VAL A 768 20.89 -63.16 254.42
CA VAL A 768 20.24 -62.98 255.74
C VAL A 768 19.27 -61.79 255.77
N LEU A 769 19.46 -60.76 254.93
CA LEU A 769 18.49 -59.66 254.78
C LEU A 769 18.04 -59.53 253.31
N GLU A 770 16.86 -60.09 253.08
CA GLU A 770 16.09 -60.25 251.84
C GLU A 770 15.15 -59.05 251.56
N PRO A 771 14.28 -59.05 250.50
CA PRO A 771 14.26 -59.80 249.21
C PRO A 771 13.93 -58.92 247.95
N GLY A 772 13.87 -59.51 246.74
CA GLY A 772 12.93 -58.99 245.69
C GLY A 772 13.22 -59.14 244.17
N VAL A 773 13.13 -60.36 243.62
CA VAL A 773 12.99 -60.82 242.19
C VAL A 773 11.97 -60.07 241.27
N PRO A 774 11.72 -60.41 239.96
CA PRO A 774 12.39 -61.29 238.94
C PRO A 774 12.72 -60.57 237.58
N ALA A 775 13.61 -61.03 236.64
CA ALA A 775 13.56 -62.11 235.61
C ALA A 775 12.49 -61.96 234.46
N PRO A 776 12.58 -62.57 233.24
CA PRO A 776 13.59 -63.52 232.69
C PRO A 776 14.01 -63.42 231.17
N LYS A 777 15.18 -64.02 230.84
CA LYS A 777 15.56 -64.80 229.61
C LYS A 777 15.51 -64.20 228.17
N GLN A 778 16.20 -64.89 227.24
CA GLN A 778 16.71 -64.41 225.93
C GLN A 778 16.78 -65.54 224.88
N VAL A 779 16.86 -65.20 223.58
CA VAL A 779 17.11 -66.16 222.48
C VAL A 779 18.09 -65.58 221.43
N LYS A 780 19.14 -66.34 221.10
CA LYS A 780 19.95 -66.17 219.88
C LYS A 780 20.18 -67.54 219.21
N LYS A 781 19.87 -67.62 217.91
CA LYS A 781 20.25 -68.61 216.87
C LYS A 781 19.63 -68.04 215.58
N SER A 782 20.31 -67.66 214.49
CA SER A 782 21.31 -68.35 213.66
C SER A 782 20.90 -69.77 213.25
N ASN A 783 20.32 -69.92 212.04
CA ASN A 783 20.57 -71.04 211.12
C ASN A 783 19.74 -70.96 209.81
N TRP A 784 20.23 -71.67 208.78
CA TRP A 784 19.49 -72.54 207.84
C TRP A 784 18.44 -72.03 206.83
N ILE A 785 18.36 -70.73 206.49
CA ILE A 785 17.77 -70.30 205.21
C ILE A 785 18.73 -69.32 204.50
N ALA A 786 19.97 -69.71 204.19
CA ALA A 786 20.31 -70.73 203.19
C ALA A 786 19.83 -72.18 203.42
N ASP A 787 18.68 -72.54 202.81
CA ASP A 787 18.46 -73.86 202.23
C ASP A 787 17.41 -73.83 201.10
N ARG A 788 17.90 -73.88 199.86
CA ARG A 788 17.39 -74.71 198.74
C ARG A 788 15.88 -74.85 198.51
N MET A 789 15.11 -73.76 198.56
CA MET A 789 13.81 -73.75 197.86
C MET A 789 13.99 -73.92 196.34
N LYS A 790 13.65 -75.12 195.87
CA LYS A 790 13.02 -75.48 194.58
C LYS A 790 13.46 -74.65 193.35
N LYS A 791 14.32 -75.19 192.48
CA LYS A 791 13.97 -76.11 191.37
C LYS A 791 12.91 -75.57 190.38
N LEU A 792 13.38 -75.27 189.17
CA LEU A 792 12.68 -75.25 187.86
C LEU A 792 11.68 -74.09 187.62
N ILE A 793 11.41 -73.82 186.32
CA ILE A 793 10.72 -72.62 185.77
C ILE A 793 11.62 -71.35 185.90
N LYS A 794 12.19 -70.70 184.87
CA LYS A 794 12.15 -70.76 183.38
C LYS A 794 10.79 -70.43 182.72
N PRO A 795 10.67 -69.50 181.73
CA PRO A 795 11.69 -68.62 181.11
C PRO A 795 11.24 -67.16 180.76
N LYS A 796 12.18 -66.38 180.17
CA LYS A 796 12.01 -65.15 179.35
C LYS A 796 11.43 -63.86 179.98
N GLY A 797 12.11 -62.74 179.73
CA GLY A 797 11.54 -61.39 179.78
C GLY A 797 12.40 -60.35 180.52
N ILE A 798 13.25 -59.60 179.80
CA ILE A 798 13.93 -58.39 180.30
C ILE A 798 13.89 -57.34 179.19
N ARG A 799 13.40 -56.14 179.51
CA ARG A 799 13.44 -54.91 178.70
C ARG A 799 13.44 -53.69 179.64
N GLU A 800 13.70 -52.53 179.04
CA GLU A 800 13.71 -51.20 179.64
C GLU A 800 14.93 -50.87 180.51
N GLY A 801 15.65 -49.85 180.06
CA GLY A 801 16.93 -49.38 180.59
C GLY A 801 17.35 -48.16 179.76
N GLN A 802 16.92 -46.97 180.17
CA GLN A 802 17.23 -45.72 179.48
C GLN A 802 18.70 -45.33 179.71
N ALA A 803 19.45 -44.98 178.65
CA ALA A 803 20.22 -43.73 178.58
C ALA A 803 21.12 -43.62 177.31
N LYS A 804 20.88 -42.55 176.54
CA LYS A 804 21.87 -41.60 175.98
C LYS A 804 23.16 -42.10 175.30
N PHE A 805 23.21 -41.87 173.97
CA PHE A 805 24.25 -41.09 173.26
C PHE A 805 25.75 -41.38 173.43
N ILE A 806 26.37 -41.86 172.35
CA ILE A 806 27.66 -41.47 171.69
C ILE A 806 27.85 -42.47 170.52
N ALA A 807 27.92 -42.07 169.23
CA ALA A 807 29.06 -41.52 168.47
C ALA A 807 30.27 -42.50 168.37
N ALA A 808 30.98 -42.68 167.24
CA ALA A 808 30.81 -42.20 165.85
C ALA A 808 31.67 -43.07 164.86
N GLY A 809 31.50 -42.88 163.54
CA GLY A 809 32.30 -43.50 162.45
C GLY A 809 31.42 -44.22 161.39
N SER A 810 31.60 -44.11 160.07
CA SER A 810 32.81 -44.21 159.20
C SER A 810 33.25 -45.67 158.99
N ILE A 811 33.47 -46.20 157.76
CA ILE A 811 33.35 -45.70 156.37
C ILE A 811 32.95 -46.90 155.49
N GLU A 812 32.25 -46.72 154.37
CA GLU A 812 32.56 -47.53 153.17
C GLU A 812 32.29 -46.76 151.87
N ASN A 813 32.89 -47.20 150.77
CA ASN A 813 33.09 -46.45 149.52
C ASN A 813 32.86 -47.38 148.30
N LEU A 814 33.12 -46.86 147.09
CA LEU A 814 32.97 -47.51 145.75
C LEU A 814 31.54 -47.39 145.18
N ALA A 815 31.29 -46.96 143.93
CA ALA A 815 31.96 -47.19 142.64
C ALA A 815 31.70 -48.61 142.08
N ASP A 816 31.58 -48.83 140.76
CA ASP A 816 31.87 -47.93 139.62
C ASP A 816 31.06 -48.32 138.36
N ILE A 817 31.21 -47.54 137.28
CA ILE A 817 31.10 -47.90 135.84
C ILE A 817 29.88 -48.71 135.34
N GLY A 818 29.29 -48.27 134.21
CA GLY A 818 28.82 -49.26 133.22
C GLY A 818 27.71 -48.88 132.25
N ASP A 819 28.09 -48.72 130.98
CA ASP A 819 27.26 -48.89 129.78
C ASP A 819 26.46 -50.22 129.79
N ALA A 820 25.37 -50.44 129.02
CA ALA A 820 24.84 -49.70 127.87
C ALA A 820 23.30 -49.95 127.72
N PRO A 821 22.58 -49.27 126.79
CA PRO A 821 21.13 -49.43 126.62
C PRO A 821 20.76 -50.69 125.81
N PRO A 822 19.46 -51.05 125.71
CA PRO A 822 18.75 -50.74 124.46
C PRO A 822 17.26 -50.39 124.66
N SER A 823 16.43 -50.59 123.61
CA SER A 823 14.98 -50.42 123.52
C SER A 823 14.42 -48.98 123.56
N SER A 824 14.50 -48.34 122.39
CA SER A 824 13.40 -47.53 121.86
C SER A 824 12.10 -48.37 121.76
N PRO A 825 10.91 -47.73 121.70
CA PRO A 825 10.44 -47.09 120.46
C PRO A 825 10.04 -45.61 120.71
N VAL A 826 9.77 -44.74 119.72
CA VAL A 826 9.38 -44.92 118.31
C VAL A 826 10.16 -43.93 117.42
N ASP A 827 10.58 -44.41 116.24
CA ASP A 827 10.76 -43.60 115.01
C ASP A 827 9.72 -44.16 114.00
N PRO A 828 9.11 -43.36 113.11
CA PRO A 828 9.77 -43.18 111.81
C PRO A 828 9.57 -41.82 111.09
N ARG A 829 10.67 -41.41 110.44
CA ARG A 829 10.76 -40.92 109.04
C ARG A 829 10.41 -39.47 108.67
N SER A 830 11.46 -38.82 108.15
CA SER A 830 11.41 -37.75 107.14
C SER A 830 11.07 -38.29 105.73
N ALA A 831 10.26 -37.54 104.97
CA ALA A 831 10.27 -37.45 103.50
C ALA A 831 10.08 -38.79 102.71
N PRO A 832 10.27 -38.83 101.37
CA PRO A 832 10.17 -37.78 100.34
C PRO A 832 9.03 -38.08 99.32
N VAL A 833 8.98 -37.37 98.19
CA VAL A 833 8.97 -37.94 96.81
C VAL A 833 8.76 -36.80 95.80
N SER A 834 9.83 -36.49 95.08
CA SER A 834 9.78 -35.96 93.72
C SER A 834 9.80 -37.12 92.73
N PRO A 835 9.16 -36.98 91.56
CA PRO A 835 9.74 -37.48 90.31
C PRO A 835 10.38 -36.29 89.55
N THR A 836 11.60 -36.31 88.98
CA THR A 836 12.41 -37.31 88.23
C THR A 836 11.78 -37.78 86.91
N PRO A 837 12.56 -38.04 85.83
CA PRO A 837 13.99 -37.74 85.59
C PRO A 837 14.38 -37.26 84.15
N LEU A 838 15.63 -36.76 84.05
CA LEU A 838 16.64 -36.98 82.98
C LEU A 838 16.24 -37.23 81.49
N ARG A 839 16.82 -36.40 80.60
CA ARG A 839 17.23 -36.70 79.19
C ARG A 839 16.06 -37.02 78.21
N ARG A 840 16.10 -36.78 76.89
CA ARG A 840 17.21 -36.89 75.92
C ARG A 840 16.79 -36.29 74.55
N VAL A 841 17.65 -35.45 73.93
CA VAL A 841 17.91 -35.24 72.47
C VAL A 841 16.74 -35.05 71.46
N SER A 842 16.93 -34.11 70.52
CA SER A 842 16.20 -33.92 69.25
C SER A 842 14.75 -33.40 69.34
N SER A 843 14.22 -32.72 68.32
CA SER A 843 14.79 -32.35 67.01
C SER A 843 14.15 -31.06 66.43
N GLN A 844 14.96 -30.30 65.69
CA GLN A 844 14.71 -29.76 64.34
C GLN A 844 13.24 -29.63 63.87
N GLY A 845 12.85 -28.42 63.45
CA GLY A 845 11.56 -28.18 62.80
C GLY A 845 11.22 -26.69 62.63
N ASP A 846 11.72 -26.08 61.56
CA ASP A 846 11.14 -24.85 61.01
C ASP A 846 9.79 -25.16 60.36
N THR A 847 8.77 -24.29 60.52
CA THR A 847 8.23 -23.43 59.43
C THR A 847 6.94 -22.66 59.82
N GLU A 848 6.91 -21.41 59.35
CA GLU A 848 5.81 -20.68 58.68
C GLU A 848 4.39 -20.48 59.27
N GLU A 849 3.88 -19.26 58.98
CA GLU A 849 2.49 -18.80 58.82
C GLU A 849 1.39 -19.16 59.85
N GLN A 850 0.81 -18.12 60.46
CA GLN A 850 -0.31 -17.37 59.86
C GLN A 850 -0.44 -15.95 60.45
N PRO A 851 -1.09 -15.02 59.74
CA PRO A 851 -1.87 -13.99 60.41
C PRO A 851 -3.27 -13.79 59.79
N LYS A 852 -4.31 -13.82 60.63
CA LYS A 852 -5.65 -13.28 60.29
C LYS A 852 -6.18 -12.32 61.36
N VAL A 853 -6.14 -11.03 60.99
CA VAL A 853 -7.31 -10.13 60.97
C VAL A 853 -7.98 -9.73 62.31
N VAL A 854 -7.97 -8.39 62.57
CA VAL A 854 -8.99 -7.61 63.34
C VAL A 854 -8.97 -7.68 64.89
N VAL A 855 -9.19 -6.60 65.68
CA VAL A 855 -9.15 -5.12 65.49
C VAL A 855 -9.31 -4.35 66.84
N ARG A 856 -9.06 -3.02 66.86
CA ARG A 856 -9.42 -2.01 67.91
C ARG A 856 -8.59 -2.07 69.23
N SER A 857 -8.43 -0.99 70.02
CA SER A 857 -9.06 0.35 69.97
C SER A 857 -8.26 1.50 70.66
N ALA A 858 -8.52 2.74 70.21
CA ALA A 858 -8.58 4.00 70.99
C ALA A 858 -7.29 4.68 71.55
N ARG A 859 -7.23 6.00 71.84
CA ARG A 859 -7.93 7.22 71.34
C ARG A 859 -7.43 8.51 72.05
N ARG A 860 -7.08 9.58 71.30
CA ARG A 860 -7.24 11.04 71.63
C ARG A 860 -6.52 11.92 70.57
N LYS A 861 -6.77 13.24 70.44
CA LYS A 861 -7.98 13.99 69.99
C LYS A 861 -7.58 15.45 69.59
N LEU A 862 -8.50 16.22 68.96
CA LEU A 862 -8.36 17.59 68.36
C LEU A 862 -7.81 17.54 66.90
N GLY A 863 -8.25 18.32 65.89
CA GLY A 863 -9.33 19.32 65.73
C GLY A 863 -8.84 20.51 64.86
N SER A 864 -9.56 21.10 63.87
CA SER A 864 -10.94 20.91 63.36
C SER A 864 -11.13 21.52 61.93
N ARG A 865 -12.07 20.96 61.14
CA ARG A 865 -12.99 21.50 60.07
C ARG A 865 -12.74 22.86 59.35
N HIS A 866 -13.26 23.14 58.13
CA HIS A 866 -13.73 22.44 56.90
C HIS A 866 -14.45 23.48 55.98
N GLY A 867 -14.48 23.31 54.65
CA GLY A 867 -15.26 24.20 53.76
C GLY A 867 -15.49 23.71 52.31
N TRP A 868 -16.73 23.85 51.85
CA TRP A 868 -17.32 23.60 50.51
C TRP A 868 -16.69 24.47 49.39
N GLY A 869 -16.83 24.23 48.06
CA GLY A 869 -17.52 23.18 47.30
C GLY A 869 -18.74 23.67 46.48
N MET A 870 -18.58 23.99 45.17
CA MET A 870 -19.66 24.10 44.14
C MET A 870 -19.10 24.35 42.70
N SER A 871 -19.96 24.48 41.67
CA SER A 871 -19.62 24.39 40.21
C SER A 871 -20.28 25.45 39.29
N ARG A 872 -19.84 25.51 38.01
CA ARG A 872 -20.45 26.10 36.76
C ARG A 872 -20.05 27.53 36.29
N GLY A 873 -20.19 27.74 34.96
CA GLY A 873 -19.94 28.96 34.16
C GLY A 873 -18.62 28.86 33.38
N ARG A 874 -18.48 28.82 32.03
CA ARG A 874 -19.26 29.17 30.81
C ARG A 874 -19.10 30.61 30.28
N GLU A 875 -18.63 30.68 29.02
CA GLU A 875 -18.65 31.82 28.06
C GLU A 875 -17.80 33.08 28.35
N GLY A 876 -17.44 33.81 27.28
CA GLY A 876 -16.75 35.11 27.34
C GLY A 876 -15.55 35.25 26.40
N ALA A 877 -15.79 35.63 25.14
CA ALA A 877 -14.74 35.86 24.13
C ALA A 877 -14.25 37.33 24.09
N VAL A 878 -13.45 37.64 23.06
CA VAL A 878 -13.08 38.98 22.52
C VAL A 878 -11.71 39.56 22.96
N SER A 879 -11.01 40.08 21.97
CA SER A 879 -9.69 40.73 21.99
C SER A 879 -9.70 42.10 22.68
N GLN A 880 -8.51 42.59 23.08
CA GLN A 880 -7.91 43.77 22.41
C GLN A 880 -6.45 44.04 22.81
N SER A 881 -5.79 44.84 21.96
CA SER A 881 -4.48 45.50 22.05
C SER A 881 -3.80 45.68 23.43
N PHE A 882 -2.47 45.58 23.45
CA PHE A 882 -1.60 46.78 23.44
C PHE A 882 -0.13 46.46 23.10
N SER A 883 0.52 47.35 22.33
CA SER A 883 1.97 47.37 22.10
C SER A 883 2.52 48.76 22.43
N PRO A 884 3.69 48.83 23.07
CA PRO A 884 4.88 49.51 22.50
C PRO A 884 5.99 48.46 22.22
N GLY A 885 6.96 48.63 21.31
CA GLY A 885 7.55 49.85 20.75
C GLY A 885 8.73 50.34 21.62
N ASP A 886 9.91 50.70 21.12
CA ASP A 886 10.55 50.54 19.79
C ASP A 886 12.08 50.74 19.99
N GLN A 887 12.93 50.03 19.24
CA GLN A 887 14.35 50.42 19.03
C GLN A 887 15.06 49.62 17.92
N ARG A 888 15.75 50.35 17.05
CA ARG A 888 16.61 49.93 15.93
C ARG A 888 18.05 50.45 16.19
N PRO A 889 19.15 49.86 15.67
CA PRO A 889 19.43 49.87 14.22
C PRO A 889 20.15 48.65 13.61
N LEU A 890 20.25 48.65 12.28
CA LEU A 890 21.00 47.69 11.43
C LEU A 890 22.46 48.16 11.25
N PRO A 891 23.30 47.41 10.50
CA PRO A 891 23.54 47.89 9.14
C PRO A 891 23.66 46.85 8.01
N ARG A 892 23.02 47.19 6.88
CA ARG A 892 23.44 46.99 5.46
C ARG A 892 23.88 45.61 4.92
N GLY A 893 23.08 45.12 3.96
CA GLY A 893 23.53 44.53 2.69
C GLY A 893 22.67 45.09 1.53
N ARG A 894 23.20 45.21 0.31
CA ARG A 894 22.47 45.72 -0.88
C ARG A 894 22.90 45.00 -2.15
N PHE A 895 21.95 44.67 -3.02
CA PHE A 895 21.92 44.92 -4.49
C PHE A 895 20.58 44.38 -5.04
N ARG A 896 20.17 44.75 -6.26
CA ARG A 896 19.26 45.85 -6.66
C ARG A 896 18.56 45.39 -7.97
N THR A 897 17.33 45.87 -8.24
CA THR A 897 16.49 45.55 -9.44
C THR A 897 16.64 46.64 -10.55
N PRO A 898 15.74 46.93 -11.55
CA PRO A 898 14.27 46.75 -11.74
C PRO A 898 13.92 45.64 -12.78
N SER A 899 12.81 45.53 -13.58
CA SER A 899 11.54 46.26 -13.89
C SER A 899 10.44 45.25 -14.34
N SER A 900 9.11 45.49 -14.47
CA SER A 900 8.13 46.51 -14.00
C SER A 900 7.18 47.16 -15.06
N ALA A 901 6.32 46.41 -15.77
CA ALA A 901 5.16 46.90 -16.58
C ALA A 901 4.08 45.78 -16.76
N LEU A 902 2.77 45.93 -17.07
CA LEU A 902 1.86 47.03 -17.54
C LEU A 902 1.84 47.30 -19.07
N TRP A 903 0.74 47.68 -19.77
CA TRP A 903 -0.66 48.08 -19.43
C TRP A 903 -1.71 47.46 -20.42
N GLU A 904 -2.99 47.85 -20.25
CA GLU A 904 -4.22 47.82 -21.10
C GLU A 904 -4.13 47.95 -22.65
N LYS A 905 -5.17 47.89 -23.52
CA LYS A 905 -6.56 47.31 -23.61
C LYS A 905 -7.45 48.16 -24.56
N GLU A 906 -7.98 47.60 -25.66
CA GLU A 906 -9.13 48.07 -26.49
C GLU A 906 -9.50 46.89 -27.46
N LYS A 907 -10.73 46.52 -27.88
CA LYS A 907 -11.99 47.19 -28.32
C LYS A 907 -11.86 47.93 -29.67
N ASP A 908 -12.73 47.77 -30.69
CA ASP A 908 -13.93 46.93 -30.95
C ASP A 908 -13.76 46.26 -32.35
N SER A 909 -14.61 45.39 -32.94
CA SER A 909 -16.07 45.46 -33.21
C SER A 909 -16.66 44.15 -33.81
N SER A 910 -17.99 43.98 -33.75
CA SER A 910 -18.80 42.86 -34.30
C SER A 910 -19.51 43.20 -35.65
N PRO A 911 -20.11 42.26 -36.43
CA PRO A 911 -21.40 41.60 -36.09
C PRO A 911 -21.59 40.12 -36.55
N SER A 912 -22.75 39.53 -36.23
CA SER A 912 -23.25 38.18 -36.61
C SER A 912 -24.13 38.20 -37.89
N PRO A 913 -24.63 37.04 -38.41
CA PRO A 913 -25.97 36.52 -37.99
C PRO A 913 -26.21 34.98 -38.08
N SER A 914 -27.32 34.51 -37.46
CA SER A 914 -28.26 33.40 -37.84
C SER A 914 -27.76 31.98 -38.26
N GLU A 915 -28.52 30.85 -38.18
CA GLU A 915 -29.85 30.47 -37.63
C GLU A 915 -29.97 28.91 -37.53
N GLU A 916 -30.97 28.39 -36.78
CA GLU A 916 -31.68 27.06 -36.82
C GLU A 916 -30.92 25.72 -37.07
N GLY A 917 -31.38 24.51 -36.69
CA GLY A 917 -32.54 23.98 -35.94
C GLY A 917 -32.18 22.56 -35.38
N ARG A 918 -32.78 22.01 -34.32
CA ARG A 918 -34.08 21.33 -34.15
C ARG A 918 -34.16 19.88 -34.71
N GLY A 919 -34.56 18.92 -33.85
CA GLY A 919 -34.65 17.45 -34.06
C GLY A 919 -34.09 16.70 -32.84
N GLU A 920 -34.75 15.80 -32.07
CA GLU A 920 -35.92 14.92 -32.30
C GLU A 920 -35.64 13.95 -33.48
N SER A 921 -35.57 12.60 -33.34
CA SER A 921 -36.38 11.65 -32.54
C SER A 921 -35.49 10.45 -32.04
N GLU A 922 -35.86 9.56 -31.11
CA GLU A 922 -36.76 8.38 -31.20
C GLU A 922 -36.47 7.44 -32.41
N GLU A 923 -36.55 6.10 -32.35
CA GLU A 923 -36.80 5.12 -31.28
C GLU A 923 -36.42 3.70 -31.79
N ASN A 924 -36.71 2.64 -31.00
CA ASN A 924 -36.73 1.20 -31.37
C ASN A 924 -35.36 0.53 -31.59
N LEU A 925 -35.06 -0.72 -31.22
CA LEU A 925 -35.65 -1.88 -30.49
C LEU A 925 -35.30 -3.14 -31.30
N THR A 926 -35.18 -4.30 -30.63
CA THR A 926 -35.25 -5.67 -31.21
C THR A 926 -34.16 -6.13 -32.20
N LEU A 927 -33.71 -7.40 -32.26
CA LEU A 927 -33.87 -8.55 -31.34
C LEU A 927 -32.87 -9.69 -31.70
N GLU A 928 -32.40 -10.42 -30.68
CA GLU A 928 -31.84 -11.80 -30.67
C GLU A 928 -30.53 -12.22 -31.40
N HIS A 929 -29.92 -13.24 -30.76
CA HIS A 929 -29.09 -14.38 -31.22
C HIS A 929 -28.55 -14.44 -32.67
N SER A 930 -27.34 -14.99 -32.92
CA SER A 930 -26.85 -16.26 -32.36
C SER A 930 -25.31 -16.46 -32.31
N ASP A 931 -24.91 -17.58 -31.69
CA ASP A 931 -23.69 -18.40 -31.92
C ASP A 931 -22.27 -17.85 -31.60
N VAL A 932 -21.23 -18.69 -31.38
CA VAL A 932 -21.04 -19.87 -30.49
C VAL A 932 -19.57 -20.32 -30.57
N SER A 933 -18.91 -20.56 -29.42
CA SER A 933 -17.51 -21.06 -29.29
C SER A 933 -16.40 -20.11 -29.85
N ARG A 934 -15.12 -20.17 -29.48
CA ARG A 934 -14.24 -21.11 -28.72
C ARG A 934 -13.39 -20.31 -27.69
N VAL A 935 -12.98 -20.82 -26.52
CA VAL A 935 -11.74 -21.63 -26.24
C VAL A 935 -10.47 -20.99 -26.85
N SER A 936 -9.39 -20.65 -26.14
CA SER A 936 -8.89 -20.96 -24.76
C SER A 936 -8.03 -19.76 -24.25
N SER A 937 -7.36 -19.70 -23.09
CA SER A 937 -7.08 -20.64 -21.98
C SER A 937 -6.67 -19.82 -20.74
N GLY A 938 -6.88 -20.33 -19.51
CA GLY A 938 -6.45 -19.65 -18.27
C GLY A 938 -5.91 -20.58 -17.19
N ALA A 939 -4.81 -20.14 -16.55
CA ALA A 939 -4.26 -20.51 -15.24
C ALA A 939 -4.46 -21.95 -14.69
N GLU A 940 -3.43 -22.78 -14.92
CA GLU A 940 -2.63 -23.48 -13.89
C GLU A 940 -3.27 -23.76 -12.50
N ASP A 941 -3.71 -25.01 -12.35
CA ASP A 941 -3.43 -25.95 -11.24
C ASP A 941 -3.11 -25.43 -9.82
N PHE A 942 -4.04 -25.69 -8.89
CA PHE A 942 -3.74 -25.88 -7.48
C PHE A 942 -3.39 -27.36 -7.19
N HIS A 943 -2.14 -27.66 -6.85
CA HIS A 943 -1.76 -28.98 -6.32
C HIS A 943 -2.06 -29.08 -4.81
N SER A 944 -2.88 -30.05 -4.42
CA SER A 944 -3.12 -30.44 -3.02
C SER A 944 -3.41 -31.95 -2.93
N SER A 945 -2.38 -32.77 -3.13
CA SER A 945 -2.44 -34.22 -2.97
C SER A 945 -2.23 -34.64 -1.51
N PHE A 946 -3.20 -35.33 -0.91
CA PHE A 946 -2.98 -36.22 0.22
C PHE A 946 -3.84 -37.48 0.04
N ASP A 947 -3.24 -38.65 0.22
CA ASP A 947 -3.72 -39.88 -0.40
C ASP A 947 -4.91 -40.58 0.28
N LYS A 948 -5.54 -41.47 -0.50
CA LYS A 948 -6.57 -42.41 -0.04
C LYS A 948 -5.97 -43.78 0.35
N PRO A 949 -6.70 -44.61 1.11
CA PRO A 949 -6.12 -45.76 1.82
C PRO A 949 -6.52 -47.15 1.26
N MET A 950 -5.95 -48.17 1.92
CA MET A 950 -6.28 -49.61 1.97
C MET A 950 -5.56 -50.56 1.00
N ASP A 951 -5.13 -51.68 1.61
CA ASP A 951 -4.85 -53.05 1.13
C ASP A 951 -4.20 -53.27 -0.26
#